data_AF-A0A7R8ZVE2-F1
#
_entry.id   AF-A0A7R8ZVE2-F1
#
_cell.length_a   1.000
_cell.length_b   1.000
_cell.length_c   1.000
_cell.angle_alpha   90.00
_cell.angle_beta   90.00
_cell.angle_gamma   90.00
#
_symmetry.space_group_name_H-M   'P 1'
#
loop_
_entity.id
_entity.type
_entity.pdbx_description
1 polymer ?
#
loop_
_entity_poly.entity_id
_entity_poly.type
_entity_poly.pdbx_seq_one_letter_code
_entity_poly.pdbx_strand_id
1 'polypeptide(L)'
;MKVLVVDNYDSFVYNIVHILRELGAEITIKKNDQLTIEEVDAFDKIVLSPGPGIPQEAGVMPEILQTYAASKSILGVCLGHQAIAENFGVGLINLKEPKHGVHSLLKRTVEDYIFEGIPLDTTIGHYHSWVVDPTLQDNLEALAYDEEGNLMALRHSVYDHQHLTVEEAKELIIGFTQNRYSSVEMAAILSAIRMRPLAIQELMGFKEGILSQCKRLDFSSIQPMDICGTGGDGKNTFNISTLSAFVIAAAGIPVAKHGNYASSSIAGSSNVLEFLGIPFFSDEGILQTQLENEGLCFIHAPLFHTGMKHVAPVRKELQIKTFFNLLGPLVNPCSPTIQLAGVYDLEVARLYAEIFEYESKNSIALFDVNGYDEISLTNQVRVLGANIDRVIDPIDFGFDALKPNDIFGGNSIQQAAEICMNVLERKATQSQHQVVVANAAFAIQTFHPQKTLQECVSMAEQALNKFKRKSPSKNWIFQEANIKDIVPAYAKYGASAISVLTDTHFFGGSTNDLVEARSLVHIPLLRKDFIIDEIQVYETKALGADILLLIAEMLTKEEIEHLTICAKRIGLEVLLEMHSAKELPKIHPMIDILGVNNRDLHTFQVDLDASIALLDLLPKNKLCISESGIHHESDAIKLKNAGFHGKDGYPNILTLPQTVKRVGVFVNASVAEIVEKVEMYQLDVVQLHGDESAEFCKKIQEKAHTVWKAFGIDDTFDFDSLTSYVGRIDAFLFDAKTPQYGGSGNTFSWSVLDQYTLNIPFLLSGGLGVENSNDFLSFQHSMLVGYDLNSALETSPGVKDAHKVQQVIERIRKGDR
;
A
#
# COMPACT_ATOMS: atom_id res chain seq x y z
N MET A 1 21.73 -8.70 19.16
CA MET A 1 22.03 -9.14 20.53
C MET A 1 23.53 -9.33 20.65
N LYS A 2 24.18 -8.51 21.48
CA LYS A 2 25.60 -8.56 21.79
C LYS A 2 25.84 -9.52 22.94
N VAL A 3 26.59 -10.58 22.69
CA VAL A 3 26.88 -11.62 23.69
C VAL A 3 28.36 -11.56 24.05
N LEU A 4 28.64 -11.44 25.34
CA LEU A 4 29.98 -11.60 25.89
C LEU A 4 30.21 -13.07 26.20
N VAL A 5 31.23 -13.67 25.57
CA VAL A 5 31.75 -14.98 25.97
C VAL A 5 33.02 -14.76 26.79
N VAL A 6 32.96 -15.11 28.07
CA VAL A 6 34.11 -15.08 28.98
C VAL A 6 34.87 -16.40 28.82
N ASP A 7 36.03 -16.32 28.17
CA ASP A 7 36.92 -17.46 27.91
C ASP A 7 37.76 -17.77 29.16
N ASN A 8 37.43 -18.88 29.81
CA ASN A 8 38.14 -19.45 30.95
C ASN A 8 39.23 -20.45 30.53
N TYR A 9 39.79 -20.34 29.33
CA TYR A 9 40.93 -21.12 28.83
C TYR A 9 40.65 -22.63 28.59
N ASP A 10 39.50 -22.95 28.03
CA ASP A 10 39.14 -24.34 27.69
C ASP A 10 39.07 -24.59 26.17
N SER A 11 39.39 -25.81 25.73
CA SER A 11 39.38 -26.16 24.31
C SER A 11 37.98 -26.18 23.67
N PHE A 12 36.92 -26.28 24.47
CA PHE A 12 35.54 -26.31 24.01
C PHE A 12 34.89 -24.92 23.88
N VAL A 13 35.54 -23.84 24.33
CA VAL A 13 35.00 -22.47 24.26
C VAL A 13 34.57 -22.12 22.84
N TYR A 14 35.39 -22.45 21.84
CA TYR A 14 35.10 -22.10 20.47
C TYR A 14 33.94 -22.91 19.87
N ASN A 15 33.62 -24.10 20.39
CA ASN A 15 32.42 -24.83 19.96
C ASN A 15 31.16 -24.05 20.34
N ILE A 16 31.12 -23.50 21.56
CA ILE A 16 30.04 -22.65 22.03
C ILE A 16 29.93 -21.39 21.16
N VAL A 17 31.06 -20.74 20.88
CA VAL A 17 31.10 -19.54 20.01
C VAL A 17 30.57 -19.83 18.60
N HIS A 18 30.93 -20.97 18.00
CA HIS A 18 30.46 -21.32 16.65
C HIS A 18 28.94 -21.51 16.64
N ILE A 19 28.39 -22.27 17.60
CA ILE A 19 26.94 -22.47 17.72
C ILE A 19 26.21 -21.13 17.90
N LEU A 20 26.70 -20.27 18.79
CA LEU A 20 26.10 -18.96 19.03
C LEU A 20 26.14 -18.06 17.78
N ARG A 21 27.19 -18.16 16.94
CA ARG A 21 27.27 -17.42 15.67
C ARG A 21 26.27 -17.95 14.64
N GLU A 22 26.09 -19.26 14.55
CA GLU A 22 25.09 -19.88 13.68
C GLU A 22 23.67 -19.46 14.06
N LEU A 23 23.41 -19.25 15.36
CA LEU A 23 22.17 -18.69 15.88
C LEU A 23 22.03 -17.17 15.68
N GLY A 24 22.99 -16.51 15.02
CA GLY A 24 22.92 -15.10 14.65
C GLY A 24 23.33 -14.10 15.75
N ALA A 25 24.00 -14.56 16.83
CA ALA A 25 24.47 -13.66 17.89
C ALA A 25 25.72 -12.84 17.47
N GLU A 26 25.78 -11.58 17.87
CA GLU A 26 26.99 -10.75 17.75
C GLU A 26 27.91 -11.04 18.94
N ILE A 27 28.97 -11.82 18.73
CA ILE A 27 29.79 -12.35 19.83
C ILE A 27 31.11 -11.58 19.98
N THR A 28 31.38 -11.15 21.20
CA THR A 28 32.71 -10.72 21.64
C THR A 28 33.26 -11.73 22.63
N ILE A 29 34.48 -12.21 22.36
CA ILE A 29 35.18 -13.16 23.23
C ILE A 29 36.26 -12.39 23.98
N LYS A 30 36.26 -12.50 25.30
CA LYS A 30 37.28 -11.91 26.17
C LYS A 30 37.73 -12.95 27.18
N LYS A 31 39.04 -13.04 27.41
CA LYS A 31 39.58 -13.93 28.44
C LYS A 31 39.23 -13.40 29.83
N ASN A 32 39.05 -14.29 30.79
CA ASN A 32 38.64 -13.94 32.15
C ASN A 32 39.64 -13.03 32.91
N ASP A 33 40.84 -12.84 32.39
CA ASP A 33 41.91 -11.97 32.91
C ASP A 33 42.21 -10.77 31.99
N GLN A 34 41.46 -10.60 30.88
CA GLN A 34 41.62 -9.52 29.90
C GLN A 34 40.33 -8.72 29.70
N LEU A 35 39.51 -8.67 30.74
CA LEU A 35 38.20 -8.05 30.77
C LEU A 35 38.06 -7.29 32.09
N THR A 36 37.66 -6.01 32.03
CA THR A 36 37.25 -5.27 33.23
C THR A 36 35.75 -5.37 33.44
N ILE A 37 35.28 -5.15 34.67
CA ILE A 37 33.87 -5.26 35.00
C ILE A 37 33.02 -4.22 34.23
N GLU A 38 33.54 -3.02 34.03
CA GLU A 38 32.85 -1.94 33.30
C GLU A 38 32.66 -2.25 31.81
N GLU A 39 33.56 -3.02 31.20
CA GLU A 39 33.41 -3.44 29.81
C GLU A 39 32.19 -4.36 29.62
N VAL A 40 31.70 -5.02 30.69
CA VAL A 40 30.58 -5.97 30.63
C VAL A 40 29.24 -5.25 30.42
N ASP A 41 29.12 -3.98 30.79
CA ASP A 41 27.90 -3.18 30.62
C ASP A 41 27.43 -3.13 29.17
N ALA A 42 28.36 -3.13 28.22
CA ALA A 42 28.12 -3.02 26.78
C ALA A 42 27.45 -4.25 26.13
N PHE A 43 27.26 -5.35 26.88
CA PHE A 43 26.74 -6.61 26.37
C PHE A 43 25.35 -6.93 26.90
N ASP A 44 24.49 -7.52 26.06
CA ASP A 44 23.11 -7.85 26.43
C ASP A 44 23.04 -9.12 27.28
N LYS A 45 23.86 -10.12 26.95
CA LYS A 45 23.91 -11.44 27.62
C LYS A 45 25.34 -11.91 27.84
N ILE A 46 25.53 -12.79 28.81
CA ILE A 46 26.85 -13.30 29.19
C ILE A 46 26.86 -14.83 29.13
N VAL A 47 27.92 -15.38 28.57
CA VAL A 47 28.23 -16.82 28.61
C VAL A 47 29.55 -17.02 29.33
N LEU A 48 29.52 -17.79 30.42
CA LEU A 48 30.69 -18.19 31.19
C LEU A 48 31.14 -19.57 30.71
N SER A 49 32.28 -19.62 30.02
CA SER A 49 32.74 -20.85 29.38
C SER A 49 33.22 -21.90 30.39
N PRO A 50 33.41 -23.16 29.95
CA PRO A 50 34.24 -24.12 30.66
C PRO A 50 35.67 -23.60 30.85
N GLY A 51 36.37 -24.17 31.82
CA GLY A 51 37.74 -23.80 32.18
C GLY A 51 38.35 -24.78 33.18
N PRO A 52 39.68 -24.81 33.34
CA PRO A 52 40.33 -25.55 34.39
C PRO A 52 40.15 -24.85 35.75
N GLY A 53 40.38 -25.58 36.84
CA GLY A 53 40.41 -25.03 38.20
C GLY A 53 39.03 -24.95 38.86
N ILE A 54 38.87 -23.98 39.77
CA ILE A 54 37.64 -23.70 40.52
C ILE A 54 37.22 -22.24 40.32
N PRO A 55 35.93 -21.88 40.52
CA PRO A 55 35.45 -20.55 40.17
C PRO A 55 36.17 -19.38 40.85
N GLN A 56 36.62 -19.56 42.10
CA GLN A 56 37.36 -18.54 42.85
C GLN A 56 38.68 -18.12 42.18
N GLU A 57 39.25 -18.96 41.31
CA GLU A 57 40.53 -18.70 40.63
C GLU A 57 40.34 -18.16 39.21
N ALA A 58 39.09 -18.04 38.73
CA ALA A 58 38.78 -17.78 37.34
C ALA A 58 38.56 -16.29 37.03
N GLY A 59 39.58 -15.49 37.36
CA GLY A 59 39.68 -14.08 36.98
C GLY A 59 38.47 -13.22 37.43
N VAL A 60 37.93 -12.41 36.52
CA VAL A 60 36.82 -11.48 36.78
C VAL A 60 35.45 -12.18 36.90
N MET A 61 35.36 -13.50 36.63
CA MET A 61 34.08 -14.21 36.57
C MET A 61 33.24 -14.12 37.87
N PRO A 62 33.81 -14.28 39.08
CA PRO A 62 33.03 -14.08 40.32
C PRO A 62 32.48 -12.67 40.46
N GLU A 63 33.25 -11.66 40.06
CA GLU A 63 32.83 -10.25 40.10
C GLU A 63 31.70 -9.96 39.10
N ILE A 64 31.73 -10.61 37.92
CA ILE A 64 30.64 -10.57 36.94
C ILE A 64 29.36 -11.11 37.55
N LEU A 65 29.41 -12.27 38.21
CA LEU A 65 28.23 -12.88 38.82
C LEU A 65 27.66 -12.03 39.96
N GLN A 66 28.52 -11.47 40.82
CA GLN A 66 28.10 -10.57 41.90
C GLN A 66 27.42 -9.30 41.38
N THR A 67 27.91 -8.76 40.26
CA THR A 67 27.44 -7.49 39.70
C THR A 67 26.22 -7.65 38.79
N TYR A 68 26.19 -8.71 37.97
CA TYR A 68 25.25 -8.81 36.84
C TYR A 68 24.23 -9.95 36.93
N ALA A 69 24.36 -10.90 37.86
CA ALA A 69 23.42 -12.03 37.91
C ALA A 69 21.96 -11.61 38.14
N ALA A 70 21.72 -10.45 38.75
CA ALA A 70 20.37 -9.90 38.96
C ALA A 70 19.85 -9.05 37.78
N SER A 71 20.71 -8.66 36.83
CA SER A 71 20.39 -7.65 35.81
C SER A 71 20.62 -8.13 34.36
N LYS A 72 21.36 -9.21 34.15
CA LYS A 72 21.63 -9.80 32.83
C LYS A 72 21.39 -11.32 32.86
N SER A 73 20.92 -11.89 31.75
CA SER A 73 20.84 -13.35 31.58
C SER A 73 22.26 -13.94 31.42
N ILE A 74 22.58 -14.96 32.22
CA ILE A 74 23.90 -15.58 32.27
C ILE A 74 23.78 -17.09 32.08
N LEU A 75 24.44 -17.63 31.06
CA LEU A 75 24.59 -19.06 30.87
C LEU A 75 25.98 -19.51 31.32
N GLY A 76 26.04 -20.43 32.28
CA GLY A 76 27.29 -21.04 32.73
C GLY A 76 27.44 -22.48 32.22
N VAL A 77 28.61 -22.84 31.71
CA VAL A 77 28.92 -24.20 31.26
C VAL A 77 30.12 -24.73 32.04
N CYS A 78 29.99 -25.94 32.61
CA CYS A 78 31.03 -26.57 33.44
C CYS A 78 31.52 -25.63 34.56
N LEU A 79 32.73 -25.07 34.45
CA LEU A 79 33.27 -24.08 35.39
C LEU A 79 32.33 -22.87 35.58
N GLY A 80 31.70 -22.38 34.49
CA GLY A 80 30.74 -21.29 34.58
C GLY A 80 29.46 -21.68 35.35
N HIS A 81 29.00 -22.92 35.20
CA HIS A 81 27.86 -23.46 35.96
C HIS A 81 28.19 -23.60 37.45
N GLN A 82 29.39 -24.10 37.76
CA GLN A 82 29.92 -24.18 39.11
C GLN A 82 30.04 -22.80 39.76
N ALA A 83 30.47 -21.80 38.98
CA ALA A 83 30.60 -20.42 39.43
C ALA A 83 29.26 -19.81 39.83
N ILE A 84 28.20 -20.08 39.06
CA ILE A 84 26.84 -19.66 39.40
C ILE A 84 26.43 -20.27 40.74
N ALA A 85 26.66 -21.57 40.94
CA ALA A 85 26.33 -22.25 42.19
C ALA A 85 27.06 -21.65 43.40
N GLU A 86 28.38 -21.45 43.29
CA GLU A 86 29.20 -20.87 44.36
C GLU A 86 28.80 -19.43 44.67
N ASN A 87 28.50 -18.61 43.65
CA ASN A 87 28.03 -17.24 43.83
C ASN A 87 26.73 -17.16 44.64
N PHE A 88 25.88 -18.18 44.52
CA PHE A 88 24.64 -18.30 45.28
C PHE A 88 24.78 -19.20 46.52
N GLY A 89 26.01 -19.43 46.99
CA GLY A 89 26.30 -20.04 48.28
C GLY A 89 26.26 -21.56 48.32
N VAL A 90 26.27 -22.24 47.17
CA VAL A 90 26.36 -23.70 47.09
C VAL A 90 27.80 -24.13 46.82
N GLY A 91 28.32 -25.06 47.63
CA GLY A 91 29.69 -25.56 47.51
C GLY A 91 29.91 -26.54 46.35
N LEU A 92 31.17 -26.87 46.09
CA LEU A 92 31.56 -27.88 45.11
C LEU A 92 32.10 -29.14 45.78
N ILE A 93 31.80 -30.29 45.20
CA ILE A 93 32.28 -31.61 45.61
C ILE A 93 33.33 -32.10 44.61
N ASN A 94 34.50 -32.50 45.13
CA ASN A 94 35.55 -33.13 44.32
C ASN A 94 35.22 -34.61 44.12
N LEU A 95 35.15 -35.07 42.87
CA LEU A 95 34.89 -36.47 42.56
C LEU A 95 36.14 -37.32 42.83
N LYS A 96 35.96 -38.46 43.53
CA LYS A 96 37.06 -39.38 43.86
C LYS A 96 37.75 -39.99 42.63
N GLU A 97 37.02 -40.12 41.53
CA GLU A 97 37.54 -40.53 40.22
C GLU A 97 37.17 -39.45 39.18
N PRO A 98 38.14 -38.80 38.54
CA PRO A 98 37.86 -37.77 37.55
C PRO A 98 37.23 -38.38 36.29
N LYS A 99 36.08 -37.85 35.88
CA LYS A 99 35.35 -38.31 34.69
C LYS A 99 35.78 -37.51 33.46
N HIS A 100 36.85 -37.92 32.81
CA HIS A 100 37.26 -37.36 31.51
C HIS A 100 36.88 -38.33 30.38
N GLY A 101 35.90 -37.96 29.56
CA GLY A 101 35.48 -38.73 28.38
C GLY A 101 34.54 -39.91 28.68
N VAL A 102 33.93 -39.93 29.87
CA VAL A 102 32.89 -40.89 30.26
C VAL A 102 31.53 -40.34 29.89
N HIS A 103 30.59 -41.19 29.51
CA HIS A 103 29.23 -40.80 29.17
C HIS A 103 28.23 -41.28 30.22
N SER A 104 27.16 -40.53 30.43
CA SER A 104 26.06 -40.91 31.32
C SER A 104 24.72 -40.44 30.77
N LEU A 105 23.63 -41.04 31.27
CA LEU A 105 22.28 -40.62 30.94
C LEU A 105 21.91 -39.37 31.77
N LEU A 106 21.39 -38.34 31.09
CA LEU A 106 20.87 -37.15 31.75
C LEU A 106 19.43 -37.39 32.24
N LYS A 107 19.21 -37.35 33.55
CA LYS A 107 17.89 -37.45 34.19
C LYS A 107 17.37 -36.06 34.55
N ARG A 108 16.37 -35.59 33.82
CA ARG A 108 15.73 -34.29 34.07
C ARG A 108 14.74 -34.39 35.24
N THR A 109 14.70 -33.36 36.07
CA THR A 109 13.79 -33.27 37.23
C THR A 109 12.63 -32.32 37.01
N VAL A 110 12.80 -31.34 36.12
CA VAL A 110 11.75 -30.39 35.72
C VAL A 110 11.83 -30.15 34.21
N GLU A 111 10.71 -29.73 33.62
CA GLU A 111 10.72 -29.20 32.25
C GLU A 111 11.28 -27.78 32.26
N ASP A 112 12.27 -27.53 31.40
CA ASP A 112 12.95 -26.25 31.29
C ASP A 112 13.34 -25.99 29.84
N TYR A 113 13.26 -24.73 29.41
CA TYR A 113 13.52 -24.31 28.04
C TYR A 113 14.96 -24.61 27.59
N ILE A 114 15.92 -24.73 28.52
CA ILE A 114 17.30 -25.09 28.19
C ILE A 114 17.42 -26.50 27.58
N PHE A 115 16.40 -27.35 27.72
CA PHE A 115 16.35 -28.70 27.17
C PHE A 115 15.40 -28.86 25.97
N GLU A 116 14.83 -27.77 25.47
CA GLU A 116 13.94 -27.82 24.32
C GLU A 116 14.65 -28.44 23.10
N GLY A 117 13.98 -29.39 22.43
CA GLY A 117 14.56 -30.13 21.30
C GLY A 117 15.57 -31.23 21.68
N ILE A 118 15.93 -31.39 22.96
CA ILE A 118 16.83 -32.45 23.43
C ILE A 118 16.00 -33.68 23.86
N PRO A 119 16.24 -34.90 23.35
CA PRO A 119 15.53 -36.12 23.77
C PRO A 119 15.68 -36.44 25.27
N LEU A 120 14.66 -37.03 25.89
CA LEU A 120 14.66 -37.40 27.32
C LEU A 120 15.76 -38.41 27.68
N ASP A 121 16.16 -39.25 26.73
CA ASP A 121 17.19 -40.28 26.84
C ASP A 121 18.58 -39.82 26.36
N THR A 122 18.84 -38.52 26.43
CA THR A 122 20.12 -37.96 25.95
C THR A 122 21.29 -38.37 26.83
N THR A 123 22.30 -38.91 26.16
CA THR A 123 23.61 -39.20 26.75
C THR A 123 24.48 -37.96 26.74
N ILE A 124 25.04 -37.59 27.90
CA ILE A 124 25.98 -36.47 28.05
C ILE A 124 27.40 -36.98 28.29
N GLY A 125 28.39 -36.20 27.85
CA GLY A 125 29.80 -36.46 28.12
C GLY A 125 30.27 -35.68 29.36
N HIS A 126 30.98 -36.35 30.26
CA HIS A 126 31.62 -35.71 31.40
C HIS A 126 33.02 -35.23 31.06
N TYR A 127 33.34 -34.02 31.53
CA TYR A 127 34.67 -33.44 31.42
C TYR A 127 34.99 -32.55 32.63
N HIS A 128 34.78 -33.08 33.83
CA HIS A 128 34.95 -32.32 35.07
C HIS A 128 35.40 -33.21 36.24
N SER A 129 36.21 -32.63 37.13
CA SER A 129 36.65 -33.25 38.40
C SER A 129 35.87 -32.72 39.60
N TRP A 130 35.08 -31.67 39.41
CA TRP A 130 34.24 -31.01 40.40
C TRP A 130 32.79 -31.06 39.94
N VAL A 131 31.87 -31.24 40.88
CA VAL A 131 30.42 -31.13 40.67
C VAL A 131 29.84 -30.21 41.72
N VAL A 132 28.70 -29.59 41.42
CA VAL A 132 27.97 -28.78 42.40
C VAL A 132 27.37 -29.70 43.46
N ASP A 133 27.44 -29.29 44.73
CA ASP A 133 26.76 -30.02 45.81
C ASP A 133 25.26 -30.08 45.51
N PRO A 134 24.65 -31.29 45.43
CA PRO A 134 23.23 -31.42 45.14
C PRO A 134 22.33 -30.86 46.26
N THR A 135 22.88 -30.51 47.42
CA THR A 135 22.20 -29.81 48.51
C THR A 135 22.07 -28.32 48.20
N LEU A 136 21.09 -27.98 47.36
CA LEU A 136 20.86 -26.60 46.92
C LEU A 136 20.23 -25.72 48.01
N GLN A 137 20.50 -24.42 47.93
CA GLN A 137 19.78 -23.39 48.69
C GLN A 137 18.44 -23.05 48.01
N ASP A 138 17.49 -22.43 48.74
CA ASP A 138 16.13 -22.09 48.25
C ASP A 138 16.12 -21.19 46.98
N ASN A 139 17.22 -20.50 46.71
CA ASN A 139 17.38 -19.63 45.55
C ASN A 139 17.88 -20.37 44.29
N LEU A 140 18.22 -21.66 44.37
CA LEU A 140 18.63 -22.50 43.24
C LEU A 140 17.75 -23.74 43.10
N GLU A 141 17.41 -24.08 41.87
CA GLU A 141 16.61 -25.25 41.53
C GLU A 141 17.40 -26.20 40.63
N ALA A 142 17.36 -27.49 40.96
CA ALA A 142 18.00 -28.53 40.18
C ALA A 142 17.16 -28.89 38.95
N LEU A 143 17.79 -28.85 37.78
CA LEU A 143 17.14 -29.12 36.50
C LEU A 143 17.41 -30.54 36.00
N ALA A 144 18.61 -31.07 36.23
CA ALA A 144 18.97 -32.43 35.81
C ALA A 144 20.13 -33.01 36.61
N TYR A 145 20.17 -34.34 36.69
CA TYR A 145 21.20 -35.14 37.34
C TYR A 145 21.76 -36.20 36.39
N ASP A 146 22.96 -36.71 36.67
CA ASP A 146 23.45 -37.93 36.03
C ASP A 146 22.93 -39.19 36.74
N GLU A 147 23.30 -40.38 36.24
CA GLU A 147 22.87 -41.66 36.82
C GLU A 147 23.38 -41.90 38.24
N GLU A 148 24.47 -41.24 38.63
CA GLU A 148 25.09 -41.32 39.96
C GLU A 148 24.55 -40.26 40.93
N GLY A 149 23.63 -39.41 40.47
CA GLY A 149 23.01 -38.35 41.28
C GLY A 149 23.84 -37.07 41.36
N ASN A 150 24.85 -36.89 40.49
CA ASN A 150 25.58 -35.64 40.40
C ASN A 150 24.72 -34.60 39.66
N LEU A 151 24.70 -33.35 40.16
CA LEU A 151 23.92 -32.26 39.56
C LEU A 151 24.56 -31.80 38.24
N MET A 152 23.82 -31.90 37.14
CA MET A 152 24.28 -31.60 35.78
C MET A 152 23.75 -30.27 35.24
N ALA A 153 22.62 -29.80 35.76
CA ALA A 153 22.02 -28.53 35.38
C ALA A 153 21.24 -27.94 36.56
N LEU A 154 21.29 -26.62 36.70
CA LEU A 154 20.55 -25.85 37.70
C LEU A 154 20.17 -24.49 37.15
N ARG A 155 19.20 -23.85 37.78
CA ARG A 155 18.86 -22.44 37.55
C ARG A 155 18.70 -21.69 38.87
N HIS A 156 18.74 -20.37 38.81
CA HIS A 156 18.26 -19.54 39.92
C HIS A 156 16.73 -19.50 39.91
N SER A 157 16.09 -19.54 41.07
CA SER A 157 14.62 -19.63 41.17
C SER A 157 13.90 -18.31 40.85
N VAL A 158 14.60 -17.17 40.95
CA VAL A 158 14.02 -15.83 40.76
C VAL A 158 14.62 -15.07 39.56
N TYR A 159 15.86 -15.38 39.20
CA TYR A 159 16.59 -14.66 38.15
C TYR A 159 16.40 -15.42 36.84
N ASP A 160 16.34 -14.70 35.73
CA ASP A 160 15.97 -15.27 34.41
C ASP A 160 14.50 -15.75 34.32
N HIS A 161 13.62 -15.09 35.09
CA HIS A 161 12.15 -15.13 35.12
C HIS A 161 11.39 -16.25 34.38
N GLN A 162 10.63 -17.07 35.11
CA GLN A 162 9.69 -18.02 34.50
C GLN A 162 8.59 -17.31 33.68
N HIS A 163 8.38 -17.82 32.46
CA HIS A 163 7.26 -17.50 31.60
C HIS A 163 6.07 -18.42 31.91
N LEU A 164 4.85 -17.92 31.75
CA LEU A 164 3.65 -18.76 31.83
C LEU A 164 3.56 -19.64 30.59
N THR A 165 3.07 -20.87 30.76
CA THR A 165 2.60 -21.70 29.64
C THR A 165 1.39 -21.07 28.95
N VAL A 166 1.03 -21.56 27.75
CA VAL A 166 -0.15 -21.09 27.01
C VAL A 166 -1.42 -21.24 27.86
N GLU A 167 -1.59 -22.40 28.51
CA GLU A 167 -2.73 -22.74 29.35
C GLU A 167 -2.81 -21.85 30.60
N GLU A 168 -1.67 -21.63 31.29
CA GLU A 168 -1.62 -20.75 32.47
C GLU A 168 -1.93 -19.30 32.11
N ALA A 169 -1.36 -18.80 31.02
CA ALA A 169 -1.63 -17.45 30.51
C ALA A 169 -3.11 -17.27 30.14
N LYS A 170 -3.71 -18.29 29.50
CA LYS A 170 -5.14 -18.30 29.17
C LYS A 170 -6.01 -18.28 30.41
N GLU A 171 -5.75 -19.15 31.38
CA GLU A 171 -6.50 -19.19 32.64
C GLU A 171 -6.38 -17.89 33.44
N LEU A 172 -5.21 -17.24 33.39
CA LEU A 172 -5.02 -15.93 34.00
C LEU A 172 -5.99 -14.88 33.42
N ILE A 173 -6.12 -14.80 32.10
CA ILE A 173 -7.07 -13.88 31.44
C ILE A 173 -8.52 -14.22 31.78
N ILE A 174 -8.88 -15.51 31.78
CA ILE A 174 -10.23 -15.93 32.18
C ILE A 174 -10.49 -15.50 33.63
N GLY A 175 -9.52 -15.63 34.53
CA GLY A 175 -9.63 -15.16 35.90
C GLY A 175 -9.77 -13.64 36.02
N PHE A 176 -9.02 -12.86 35.23
CA PHE A 176 -9.18 -11.40 35.18
C PHE A 176 -10.57 -10.98 34.68
N THR A 177 -11.07 -11.59 33.61
CA THR A 177 -12.37 -11.27 33.00
C THR A 177 -13.56 -11.72 33.84
N GLN A 178 -13.39 -12.75 34.66
CA GLN A 178 -14.41 -13.26 35.59
C GLN A 178 -14.30 -12.67 37.00
N ASN A 179 -13.42 -11.69 37.21
CA ASN A 179 -13.22 -11.03 38.50
C ASN A 179 -12.82 -12.01 39.63
N ARG A 180 -11.99 -13.01 39.32
CA ARG A 180 -11.45 -13.99 40.29
C ARG A 180 -10.32 -13.43 41.17
N TYR A 181 -9.71 -12.32 40.75
CA TYR A 181 -8.63 -11.64 41.45
C TYR A 181 -9.10 -10.27 41.95
N SER A 182 -8.54 -9.81 43.06
CA SER A 182 -8.69 -8.43 43.53
C SER A 182 -7.88 -7.44 42.67
N SER A 183 -8.23 -6.15 42.71
CA SER A 183 -7.47 -5.10 41.98
C SER A 183 -5.98 -5.07 42.35
N VAL A 184 -5.64 -5.39 43.61
CA VAL A 184 -4.25 -5.43 44.10
C VAL A 184 -3.50 -6.62 43.50
N GLU A 185 -4.12 -7.80 43.47
CA GLU A 185 -3.52 -8.99 42.85
C GLU A 185 -3.35 -8.78 41.34
N MET A 186 -4.36 -8.23 40.65
CA MET A 186 -4.25 -7.89 39.23
C MET A 186 -3.10 -6.91 38.98
N ALA A 187 -3.00 -5.86 39.78
CA ALA A 187 -1.92 -4.87 39.65
C ALA A 187 -0.53 -5.49 39.86
N ALA A 188 -0.38 -6.36 40.87
CA ALA A 188 0.86 -7.06 41.15
C ALA A 188 1.27 -7.98 39.99
N ILE A 189 0.33 -8.76 39.45
CA ILE A 189 0.59 -9.69 38.33
C ILE A 189 0.95 -8.91 37.06
N LEU A 190 0.18 -7.87 36.73
CA LEU A 190 0.46 -7.02 35.56
C LEU A 190 1.82 -6.34 35.65
N SER A 191 2.22 -5.91 36.84
CA SER A 191 3.53 -5.31 37.09
C SER A 191 4.65 -6.34 36.97
N ALA A 192 4.48 -7.52 37.55
CA ALA A 192 5.47 -8.59 37.49
C ALA A 192 5.75 -9.04 36.05
N ILE A 193 4.72 -9.27 35.24
CA ILE A 193 4.89 -9.63 33.82
C ILE A 193 5.57 -8.49 33.05
N ARG A 194 5.25 -7.22 33.37
CA ARG A 194 5.84 -6.06 32.70
C ARG A 194 7.35 -5.89 32.98
N MET A 195 7.83 -6.37 34.12
CA MET A 195 9.25 -6.26 34.52
C MET A 195 10.20 -7.13 33.69
N ARG A 196 9.65 -7.96 32.79
CA ARG A 196 10.43 -8.85 31.92
C ARG A 196 9.91 -8.84 30.48
N PRO A 197 10.70 -9.33 29.51
CA PRO A 197 10.20 -9.62 28.17
C PRO A 197 9.01 -10.60 28.22
N LEU A 198 8.10 -10.48 27.26
CA LEU A 198 6.98 -11.41 27.09
C LEU A 198 7.41 -12.56 26.17
N ALA A 199 7.11 -13.80 26.57
CA ALA A 199 7.26 -14.94 25.69
C ALA A 199 6.06 -15.07 24.74
N ILE A 200 6.30 -15.68 23.58
CA ILE A 200 5.26 -15.93 22.58
C ILE A 200 4.10 -16.78 23.12
N GLN A 201 4.42 -17.81 23.91
CA GLN A 201 3.45 -18.72 24.54
C GLN A 201 2.48 -17.96 25.45
N GLU A 202 2.99 -16.98 26.20
CA GLU A 202 2.17 -16.14 27.08
C GLU A 202 1.23 -15.25 26.25
N LEU A 203 1.74 -14.62 25.19
CA LEU A 203 0.94 -13.75 24.35
C LEU A 203 -0.16 -14.52 23.60
N MET A 204 0.14 -15.74 23.14
CA MET A 204 -0.83 -16.67 22.56
C MET A 204 -1.91 -17.06 23.59
N GLY A 205 -1.50 -17.47 24.79
CA GLY A 205 -2.43 -17.81 25.87
C GLY A 205 -3.33 -16.63 26.26
N PHE A 206 -2.77 -15.43 26.37
CA PHE A 206 -3.53 -14.23 26.68
C PHE A 206 -4.56 -13.90 25.58
N LYS A 207 -4.15 -13.98 24.31
CA LYS A 207 -5.02 -13.80 23.15
C LYS A 207 -6.17 -14.80 23.16
N GLU A 208 -5.87 -16.09 23.31
CA GLU A 208 -6.88 -17.14 23.41
C GLU A 208 -7.84 -16.92 24.57
N GLY A 209 -7.33 -16.50 25.73
CA GLY A 209 -8.13 -16.16 26.89
C GLY A 209 -9.17 -15.09 26.56
N ILE A 210 -8.75 -13.98 25.93
CA ILE A 210 -9.66 -12.88 25.58
C ILE A 210 -10.69 -13.34 24.54
N LEU A 211 -10.25 -14.07 23.52
CA LEU A 211 -11.10 -14.56 22.44
C LEU A 211 -12.08 -15.66 22.90
N SER A 212 -11.75 -16.42 23.94
CA SER A 212 -12.65 -17.42 24.53
C SER A 212 -13.80 -16.79 25.32
N GLN A 213 -13.62 -15.56 25.80
CA GLN A 213 -14.60 -14.82 26.62
C GLN A 213 -15.34 -13.75 25.81
N CYS A 214 -15.03 -13.56 24.53
CA CYS A 214 -15.67 -12.55 23.70
C CYS A 214 -16.93 -13.08 23.01
N LYS A 215 -17.81 -12.16 22.62
CA LYS A 215 -18.90 -12.48 21.67
C LYS A 215 -18.27 -12.71 20.29
N ARG A 216 -18.16 -13.96 19.85
CA ARG A 216 -17.59 -14.31 18.54
C ARG A 216 -18.48 -13.79 17.40
N LEU A 217 -17.84 -13.51 16.27
CA LEU A 217 -18.47 -13.16 14.99
C LEU A 217 -17.94 -14.12 13.94
N ASP A 218 -18.80 -14.68 13.09
CA ASP A 218 -18.39 -15.52 11.97
C ASP A 218 -18.64 -14.80 10.64
N PHE A 219 -17.55 -14.33 10.01
CA PHE A 219 -17.56 -13.74 8.67
C PHE A 219 -16.71 -14.55 7.68
N SER A 220 -16.56 -15.85 7.93
CA SER A 220 -15.71 -16.74 7.13
C SER A 220 -16.09 -16.78 5.65
N SER A 221 -17.36 -16.55 5.29
CA SER A 221 -17.86 -16.46 3.91
C SER A 221 -17.37 -15.22 3.15
N ILE A 222 -17.09 -14.12 3.86
CA ILE A 222 -16.70 -12.82 3.28
C ILE A 222 -15.18 -12.63 3.32
N GLN A 223 -14.50 -13.27 4.29
CA GLN A 223 -13.06 -13.15 4.51
C GLN A 223 -12.58 -11.69 4.64
N PRO A 224 -13.13 -10.90 5.57
CA PRO A 224 -12.71 -9.53 5.75
C PRO A 224 -11.28 -9.45 6.27
N MET A 225 -10.60 -8.35 5.92
CA MET A 225 -9.35 -7.98 6.58
C MET A 225 -9.56 -7.01 7.74
N ASP A 226 -8.54 -6.86 8.57
CA ASP A 226 -8.47 -5.81 9.59
C ASP A 226 -7.21 -4.95 9.42
N ILE A 227 -7.32 -3.69 9.83
CA ILE A 227 -6.23 -2.74 9.89
C ILE A 227 -6.33 -1.96 11.20
N CYS A 228 -5.33 -2.11 12.07
CA CYS A 228 -5.34 -1.47 13.38
C CYS A 228 -3.92 -1.32 13.94
N GLY A 229 -3.72 -0.29 14.76
CA GLY A 229 -2.50 -0.13 15.56
C GLY A 229 -2.71 -0.65 16.99
N THR A 230 -1.63 -1.03 17.67
CA THR A 230 -1.65 -1.29 19.12
C THR A 230 -2.12 -0.10 19.95
N GLY A 231 -2.00 1.12 19.42
CA GLY A 231 -2.13 2.36 20.15
C GLY A 231 -1.03 2.52 21.18
N GLY A 232 -0.99 3.67 21.86
CA GLY A 232 0.00 3.88 22.93
C GLY A 232 1.37 4.35 22.45
N ASP A 233 1.55 4.68 21.17
CA ASP A 233 2.81 5.20 20.63
C ASP A 233 3.20 6.58 21.19
N GLY A 234 2.24 7.31 21.76
CA GLY A 234 2.43 8.64 22.33
C GLY A 234 2.62 9.74 21.28
N LYS A 235 2.34 9.46 19.99
CA LYS A 235 2.56 10.38 18.88
C LYS A 235 1.36 11.26 18.57
N ASN A 236 0.17 10.83 18.98
CA ASN A 236 -1.10 11.56 18.78
C ASN A 236 -1.32 11.92 17.31
N THR A 237 -1.15 10.94 16.41
CA THR A 237 -1.51 11.08 15.00
C THR A 237 -3.04 11.14 14.82
N PHE A 238 -3.50 11.65 13.67
CA PHE A 238 -4.93 11.51 13.33
C PHE A 238 -5.26 10.05 13.05
N ASN A 239 -6.54 9.70 12.96
CA ASN A 239 -7.01 8.31 12.89
C ASN A 239 -6.77 7.63 11.52
N ILE A 240 -5.51 7.55 11.08
CA ILE A 240 -5.06 7.07 9.78
C ILE A 240 -5.54 5.64 9.51
N SER A 241 -5.39 4.70 10.45
CA SER A 241 -5.90 3.33 10.26
C SER A 241 -7.42 3.26 10.11
N THR A 242 -8.16 4.25 10.63
CA THR A 242 -9.63 4.31 10.49
C THR A 242 -10.00 4.82 9.10
N LEU A 243 -9.37 5.90 8.63
CA LEU A 243 -9.56 6.41 7.28
C LEU A 243 -9.13 5.40 6.22
N SER A 244 -8.01 4.73 6.45
CA SER A 244 -7.50 3.67 5.56
C SER A 244 -8.52 2.55 5.40
N ALA A 245 -9.24 2.16 6.46
CA ALA A 245 -10.31 1.16 6.37
C ALA A 245 -11.45 1.57 5.42
N PHE A 246 -11.84 2.84 5.41
CA PHE A 246 -12.81 3.35 4.43
C PHE A 246 -12.27 3.31 3.00
N VAL A 247 -11.00 3.68 2.81
CA VAL A 247 -10.35 3.63 1.48
C VAL A 247 -10.23 2.21 0.95
N ILE A 248 -9.86 1.26 1.81
CA ILE A 248 -9.77 -0.18 1.47
C ILE A 248 -11.15 -0.73 1.09
N ALA A 249 -12.19 -0.41 1.87
CA ALA A 249 -13.56 -0.80 1.56
C ALA A 249 -14.05 -0.19 0.23
N ALA A 250 -13.74 1.08 -0.02
CA ALA A 250 -14.04 1.75 -1.29
C ALA A 250 -13.25 1.16 -2.48
N ALA A 251 -12.10 0.53 -2.23
CA ALA A 251 -11.35 -0.24 -3.21
C ALA A 251 -11.95 -1.63 -3.49
N GLY A 252 -13.03 -2.02 -2.79
CA GLY A 252 -13.76 -3.27 -2.98
C GLY A 252 -13.28 -4.43 -2.11
N ILE A 253 -12.45 -4.16 -1.09
CA ILE A 253 -11.96 -5.18 -0.16
C ILE A 253 -12.79 -5.13 1.12
N PRO A 254 -13.36 -6.26 1.59
CA PRO A 254 -14.15 -6.28 2.81
C PRO A 254 -13.27 -6.01 4.05
N VAL A 255 -13.70 -5.10 4.91
CA VAL A 255 -12.97 -4.72 6.13
C VAL A 255 -13.84 -4.88 7.38
N ALA A 256 -13.36 -5.65 8.34
CA ALA A 256 -13.96 -5.81 9.66
C ALA A 256 -13.05 -5.16 10.71
N LYS A 257 -13.10 -3.83 10.78
CA LYS A 257 -12.14 -3.05 11.56
C LYS A 257 -12.39 -3.21 13.06
N HIS A 258 -11.40 -3.71 13.80
CA HIS A 258 -11.44 -3.67 15.25
C HIS A 258 -10.98 -2.31 15.78
N GLY A 259 -11.73 -1.73 16.71
CA GLY A 259 -11.42 -0.39 17.23
C GLY A 259 -11.89 -0.17 18.65
N ASN A 260 -11.28 0.83 19.30
CA ASN A 260 -11.55 1.15 20.69
C ASN A 260 -11.44 2.67 20.93
N TYR A 261 -11.81 3.09 22.14
CA TYR A 261 -11.52 4.43 22.64
C TYR A 261 -10.01 4.66 22.83
N ALA A 262 -9.60 5.92 22.84
CA ALA A 262 -8.20 6.28 23.06
C ALA A 262 -7.68 5.74 24.40
N SER A 263 -6.50 5.13 24.36
CA SER A 263 -5.72 4.78 25.57
C SER A 263 -4.67 5.83 25.94
N SER A 264 -4.18 6.61 24.97
CA SER A 264 -3.08 7.57 25.13
C SER A 264 -3.15 8.79 24.22
N SER A 265 -3.78 8.67 23.04
CA SER A 265 -4.05 9.80 22.14
C SER A 265 -5.25 10.61 22.63
N ILE A 266 -5.48 11.76 22.01
CA ILE A 266 -6.62 12.62 22.33
C ILE A 266 -7.94 12.01 21.84
N ALA A 267 -7.91 11.26 20.73
CA ALA A 267 -9.10 10.61 20.17
C ALA A 267 -8.76 9.24 19.56
N GLY A 268 -9.43 8.19 20.05
CA GLY A 268 -9.39 6.86 19.44
C GLY A 268 -10.38 6.75 18.29
N SER A 269 -10.30 5.65 17.53
CA SER A 269 -11.23 5.41 16.42
C SER A 269 -12.69 5.45 16.87
N SER A 270 -13.01 4.87 18.03
CA SER A 270 -14.38 4.88 18.55
C SER A 270 -14.84 6.28 18.96
N ASN A 271 -13.94 7.13 19.48
CA ASN A 271 -14.29 8.51 19.84
C ASN A 271 -14.68 9.34 18.61
N VAL A 272 -13.92 9.21 17.52
CA VAL A 272 -14.18 9.96 16.28
C VAL A 272 -15.45 9.48 15.59
N LEU A 273 -15.65 8.18 15.44
CA LEU A 273 -16.85 7.64 14.78
C LEU A 273 -18.12 7.97 15.58
N GLU A 274 -18.07 7.90 16.91
CA GLU A 274 -19.17 8.31 17.78
C GLU A 274 -19.47 9.81 17.66
N PHE A 275 -18.43 10.67 17.61
CA PHE A 275 -18.59 12.11 17.40
C PHE A 275 -19.23 12.43 16.05
N LEU A 276 -18.91 11.67 15.00
CA LEU A 276 -19.52 11.76 13.68
C LEU A 276 -20.95 11.16 13.62
N GLY A 277 -21.46 10.65 14.74
CA GLY A 277 -22.83 10.12 14.85
C GLY A 277 -23.00 8.69 14.34
N ILE A 278 -21.91 7.93 14.19
CA ILE A 278 -21.98 6.53 13.73
C ILE A 278 -22.32 5.63 14.93
N PRO A 279 -23.45 4.91 14.89
CA PRO A 279 -23.83 3.99 15.96
C PRO A 279 -22.98 2.71 15.93
N PHE A 280 -22.66 2.18 17.12
CA PHE A 280 -22.01 0.88 17.27
C PHE A 280 -23.01 -0.24 17.53
N PHE A 281 -22.84 -1.37 16.85
CA PHE A 281 -23.71 -2.54 16.96
C PHE A 281 -22.95 -3.72 17.54
N SER A 282 -23.65 -4.54 18.32
CA SER A 282 -23.16 -5.84 18.79
C SER A 282 -23.84 -7.02 18.10
N ASP A 283 -24.83 -6.76 17.25
CA ASP A 283 -25.59 -7.79 16.53
C ASP A 283 -24.83 -8.26 15.29
N GLU A 284 -24.65 -9.57 15.16
CA GLU A 284 -23.89 -10.18 14.07
C GLU A 284 -24.56 -9.96 12.71
N GLY A 285 -25.90 -10.09 12.64
CA GLY A 285 -26.64 -9.91 11.39
C GLY A 285 -26.56 -8.48 10.86
N ILE A 286 -26.60 -7.48 11.74
CA ILE A 286 -26.39 -6.07 11.35
C ILE A 286 -24.96 -5.88 10.81
N LEU A 287 -23.95 -6.36 11.52
CA LEU A 287 -22.55 -6.21 11.10
C LEU A 287 -22.24 -6.95 9.80
N GLN A 288 -22.81 -8.14 9.61
CA GLN A 288 -22.72 -8.88 8.36
C GLN A 288 -23.36 -8.10 7.22
N THR A 289 -24.56 -7.54 7.43
CA THR A 289 -25.25 -6.72 6.43
C THR A 289 -24.43 -5.47 6.06
N GLN A 290 -23.77 -4.83 7.03
CA GLN A 290 -22.86 -3.70 6.76
C GLN A 290 -21.68 -4.13 5.91
N LEU A 291 -21.07 -5.27 6.23
CA LEU A 291 -19.93 -5.79 5.49
C LEU A 291 -20.32 -6.20 4.05
N GLU A 292 -21.47 -6.83 3.85
CA GLU A 292 -21.97 -7.24 2.53
C GLU A 292 -22.38 -6.05 1.65
N ASN A 293 -23.07 -5.05 2.21
CA ASN A 293 -23.60 -3.93 1.43
C ASN A 293 -22.60 -2.78 1.24
N GLU A 294 -21.81 -2.49 2.27
CA GLU A 294 -20.92 -1.33 2.31
C GLU A 294 -19.44 -1.71 2.27
N GLY A 295 -19.10 -3.00 2.38
CA GLY A 295 -17.70 -3.47 2.37
C GLY A 295 -16.95 -3.18 3.66
N LEU A 296 -17.59 -2.56 4.67
CA LEU A 296 -16.97 -2.18 5.93
C LEU A 296 -17.95 -2.39 7.09
N CYS A 297 -17.49 -3.06 8.14
CA CYS A 297 -18.12 -3.02 9.45
C CYS A 297 -17.11 -2.61 10.52
N PHE A 298 -17.59 -1.93 11.56
CA PHE A 298 -16.75 -1.49 12.68
C PHE A 298 -17.09 -2.29 13.94
N ILE A 299 -16.10 -2.98 14.48
CA ILE A 299 -16.22 -3.81 15.67
C ILE A 299 -15.72 -2.99 16.87
N HIS A 300 -16.65 -2.39 17.61
CA HIS A 300 -16.34 -1.61 18.81
C HIS A 300 -16.01 -2.53 20.00
N ALA A 301 -14.72 -2.62 20.35
CA ALA A 301 -14.17 -3.60 21.31
C ALA A 301 -14.98 -3.77 22.62
N PRO A 302 -15.46 -2.70 23.30
CA PRO A 302 -16.24 -2.83 24.54
C PRO A 302 -17.55 -3.63 24.42
N LEU A 303 -18.16 -3.69 23.23
CA LEU A 303 -19.39 -4.47 23.00
C LEU A 303 -19.14 -5.97 22.89
N PHE A 304 -17.90 -6.37 22.57
CA PHE A 304 -17.53 -7.76 22.30
C PHE A 304 -16.67 -8.36 23.41
N HIS A 305 -15.82 -7.55 24.05
CA HIS A 305 -14.93 -7.97 25.13
C HIS A 305 -15.45 -7.49 26.50
N THR A 306 -16.70 -7.83 26.84
CA THR A 306 -17.39 -7.30 28.03
C THR A 306 -16.69 -7.60 29.36
N GLY A 307 -15.91 -8.69 29.43
CA GLY A 307 -15.07 -9.03 30.59
C GLY A 307 -13.98 -7.99 30.90
N MET A 308 -13.60 -7.16 29.93
CA MET A 308 -12.57 -6.14 30.11
C MET A 308 -12.95 -5.00 31.05
N LYS A 309 -14.25 -4.85 31.37
CA LYS A 309 -14.72 -3.90 32.38
C LYS A 309 -14.12 -4.13 33.77
N HIS A 310 -13.69 -5.36 34.08
CA HIS A 310 -13.06 -5.70 35.36
C HIS A 310 -11.59 -5.28 35.42
N VAL A 311 -10.91 -5.24 34.28
CA VAL A 311 -9.47 -4.94 34.17
C VAL A 311 -9.21 -3.47 33.87
N ALA A 312 -10.12 -2.81 33.15
CA ALA A 312 -9.97 -1.42 32.72
C ALA A 312 -9.71 -0.43 33.89
N PRO A 313 -10.39 -0.51 35.05
CA PRO A 313 -10.09 0.37 36.19
C PRO A 313 -8.66 0.20 36.70
N VAL A 314 -8.20 -1.04 36.86
CA VAL A 314 -6.84 -1.35 37.34
C VAL A 314 -5.79 -0.79 36.39
N ARG A 315 -5.97 -0.97 35.07
CA ARG A 315 -5.06 -0.41 34.06
C ARG A 315 -5.03 1.11 34.09
N LYS A 316 -6.18 1.75 34.31
CA LYS A 316 -6.30 3.21 34.40
C LYS A 316 -5.60 3.76 35.64
N GLU A 317 -5.65 3.04 36.76
CA GLU A 317 -4.95 3.40 38.00
C GLU A 317 -3.44 3.16 37.92
N LEU A 318 -3.02 2.05 37.31
CA LEU A 318 -1.61 1.70 37.12
C LEU A 318 -0.84 2.73 36.27
N GLN A 319 -1.48 3.30 35.24
CA GLN A 319 -0.87 4.28 34.31
C GLN A 319 0.44 3.84 33.64
N ILE A 320 0.70 2.52 33.59
CA ILE A 320 1.82 1.93 32.86
C ILE A 320 1.30 1.02 31.74
N LYS A 321 2.09 0.92 30.66
CA LYS A 321 1.80 -0.04 29.58
C LYS A 321 1.91 -1.47 30.12
N THR A 322 0.97 -2.32 29.72
CA THR A 322 0.92 -3.74 30.09
C THR A 322 0.76 -4.59 28.83
N PHE A 323 0.85 -5.92 28.93
CA PHE A 323 0.64 -6.81 27.78
C PHE A 323 -0.74 -6.64 27.12
N PHE A 324 -1.75 -6.10 27.82
CA PHE A 324 -3.05 -5.75 27.23
C PHE A 324 -2.96 -4.71 26.11
N ASN A 325 -1.94 -3.84 26.12
CA ASN A 325 -1.69 -2.92 25.01
C ASN A 325 -1.24 -3.65 23.74
N LEU A 326 -0.67 -4.85 23.88
CA LEU A 326 -0.23 -5.69 22.77
C LEU A 326 -1.35 -6.60 22.25
N LEU A 327 -2.48 -6.72 22.95
CA LEU A 327 -3.53 -7.66 22.58
C LEU A 327 -4.60 -7.08 21.64
N GLY A 328 -4.74 -5.75 21.59
CA GLY A 328 -5.83 -5.09 20.85
C GLY A 328 -5.97 -5.57 19.40
N PRO A 329 -4.90 -5.50 18.59
CA PRO A 329 -4.89 -6.05 17.24
C PRO A 329 -5.11 -7.57 17.15
N LEU A 330 -4.61 -8.34 18.13
CA LEU A 330 -4.64 -9.80 18.07
C LEU A 330 -6.01 -10.40 18.42
N VAL A 331 -6.92 -9.63 19.02
CA VAL A 331 -8.17 -10.14 19.60
C VAL A 331 -9.42 -9.71 18.87
N ASN A 332 -9.33 -9.39 17.57
CA ASN A 332 -10.52 -9.13 16.76
C ASN A 332 -11.52 -10.31 16.87
N PRO A 333 -12.79 -10.07 17.30
CA PRO A 333 -13.81 -11.10 17.48
C PRO A 333 -14.08 -11.99 16.27
N CYS A 334 -13.88 -11.49 15.04
CA CYS A 334 -14.02 -12.28 13.81
C CYS A 334 -12.76 -13.05 13.40
N SER A 335 -11.62 -12.79 14.07
CA SER A 335 -10.34 -13.48 13.83
C SER A 335 -9.93 -13.52 12.35
N PRO A 336 -9.75 -12.35 11.71
CA PRO A 336 -9.48 -12.26 10.28
C PRO A 336 -8.20 -13.02 9.91
N THR A 337 -8.21 -13.63 8.73
CA THR A 337 -7.06 -14.37 8.18
C THR A 337 -6.03 -13.44 7.52
N ILE A 338 -6.43 -12.20 7.22
CA ILE A 338 -5.61 -11.15 6.66
C ILE A 338 -5.70 -9.92 7.56
N GLN A 339 -4.54 -9.44 8.02
CA GLN A 339 -4.50 -8.29 8.92
C GLN A 339 -3.24 -7.45 8.68
N LEU A 340 -3.40 -6.14 8.78
CA LEU A 340 -2.29 -5.21 8.87
C LEU A 340 -2.28 -4.58 10.27
N ALA A 341 -1.31 -4.99 11.10
CA ALA A 341 -1.23 -4.58 12.49
C ALA A 341 0.01 -3.71 12.73
N GLY A 342 -0.18 -2.47 13.16
CA GLY A 342 0.94 -1.61 13.51
C GLY A 342 1.31 -1.70 14.99
N VAL A 343 2.61 -1.66 15.28
CA VAL A 343 3.17 -1.77 16.62
C VAL A 343 4.24 -0.71 16.86
N TYR A 344 4.34 -0.24 18.10
CA TYR A 344 5.28 0.83 18.47
C TYR A 344 6.71 0.34 18.76
N ASP A 345 6.94 -0.99 18.78
CA ASP A 345 8.19 -1.60 19.21
C ASP A 345 8.57 -2.80 18.33
N LEU A 346 9.88 -2.95 18.05
CA LEU A 346 10.39 -3.98 17.14
C LEU A 346 10.31 -5.40 17.73
N GLU A 347 10.49 -5.56 19.04
CA GLU A 347 10.36 -6.87 19.69
C GLU A 347 8.91 -7.33 19.64
N VAL A 348 7.96 -6.41 19.87
CA VAL A 348 6.53 -6.68 19.70
C VAL A 348 6.20 -7.06 18.25
N ALA A 349 6.82 -6.39 17.27
CA ALA A 349 6.61 -6.69 15.85
C ALA A 349 7.04 -8.11 15.48
N ARG A 350 8.15 -8.59 16.05
CA ARG A 350 8.63 -9.97 15.89
C ARG A 350 7.66 -10.97 16.51
N LEU A 351 7.22 -10.73 17.74
CA LEU A 351 6.21 -11.58 18.40
C LEU A 351 4.93 -11.68 17.57
N TYR A 352 4.47 -10.59 16.96
CA TYR A 352 3.31 -10.62 16.07
C TYR A 352 3.56 -11.47 14.82
N ALA A 353 4.71 -11.29 14.16
CA ALA A 353 5.05 -12.05 12.97
C ALA A 353 5.13 -13.56 13.26
N GLU A 354 5.73 -13.96 14.38
CA GLU A 354 5.80 -15.36 14.81
C GLU A 354 4.40 -15.92 15.12
N ILE A 355 3.51 -15.15 15.75
CA ILE A 355 2.11 -15.56 15.97
C ILE A 355 1.37 -15.73 14.63
N PHE A 356 1.56 -14.82 13.67
CA PHE A 356 0.93 -14.92 12.36
C PHE A 356 1.43 -16.12 11.56
N GLU A 357 2.71 -16.45 11.68
CA GLU A 357 3.31 -17.66 11.10
C GLU A 357 2.71 -18.93 11.73
N TYR A 358 2.66 -19.00 13.06
CA TYR A 358 2.06 -20.12 13.78
C TYR A 358 0.59 -20.35 13.38
N GLU A 359 -0.18 -19.28 13.20
CA GLU A 359 -1.59 -19.34 12.80
C GLU A 359 -1.81 -19.49 11.28
N SER A 360 -0.73 -19.58 10.48
CA SER A 360 -0.80 -19.64 9.02
C SER A 360 -1.64 -18.50 8.40
N LYS A 361 -1.55 -17.30 8.99
CA LYS A 361 -2.28 -16.12 8.53
C LYS A 361 -1.46 -15.31 7.53
N ASN A 362 -2.15 -14.74 6.54
CA ASN A 362 -1.57 -13.77 5.63
C ASN A 362 -1.64 -12.37 6.25
N SER A 363 -0.96 -12.21 7.38
CA SER A 363 -0.99 -11.00 8.22
C SER A 363 0.39 -10.41 8.41
N ILE A 364 0.44 -9.10 8.59
CA ILE A 364 1.65 -8.29 8.64
C ILE A 364 1.67 -7.46 9.93
N ALA A 365 2.81 -7.45 10.59
CA ALA A 365 3.20 -6.49 11.62
C ALA A 365 4.02 -5.34 11.00
N LEU A 366 3.63 -4.10 11.29
CA LEU A 366 4.34 -2.90 10.87
C LEU A 366 5.03 -2.26 12.08
N PHE A 367 6.31 -1.95 11.94
CA PHE A 367 7.08 -1.18 12.91
C PHE A 367 7.75 0.01 12.22
N ASP A 368 7.28 1.22 12.49
CA ASP A 368 7.95 2.43 12.06
C ASP A 368 9.16 2.70 12.96
N VAL A 369 10.32 3.02 12.38
CA VAL A 369 11.57 3.25 13.12
C VAL A 369 11.47 4.43 14.10
N ASN A 370 10.57 5.39 13.86
CA ASN A 370 10.29 6.48 14.78
C ASN A 370 9.29 6.09 15.90
N GLY A 371 8.83 4.84 15.92
CA GLY A 371 7.94 4.28 16.94
C GLY A 371 6.46 4.55 16.73
N TYR A 372 6.05 4.94 15.51
CA TYR A 372 4.62 4.99 15.13
C TYR A 372 4.08 3.57 14.94
N ASP A 373 2.82 3.35 15.30
CA ASP A 373 2.13 2.08 15.09
C ASP A 373 1.35 2.06 13.76
N GLU A 374 1.95 2.62 12.72
CA GLU A 374 1.41 2.76 11.35
C GLU A 374 2.50 3.17 10.37
N ILE A 375 2.20 3.17 9.06
CA ILE A 375 3.12 3.72 8.06
C ILE A 375 3.05 5.25 8.12
N SER A 376 3.97 5.88 8.86
CA SER A 376 3.90 7.34 9.11
C SER A 376 4.39 8.19 7.93
N LEU A 377 5.14 7.58 7.01
CA LEU A 377 5.96 8.25 5.98
C LEU A 377 7.01 9.23 6.54
N THR A 378 7.23 9.29 7.85
CA THR A 378 8.26 10.15 8.44
C THR A 378 9.65 9.52 8.37
N ASN A 379 9.72 8.19 8.28
CA ASN A 379 10.95 7.41 8.19
C ASN A 379 10.62 6.01 7.65
N GLN A 380 11.63 5.14 7.66
CA GLN A 380 11.54 3.74 7.29
C GLN A 380 10.57 2.96 8.17
N VAL A 381 9.84 2.03 7.55
CA VAL A 381 8.95 1.08 8.22
C VAL A 381 9.44 -0.32 7.94
N ARG A 382 9.67 -1.09 8.99
CA ARG A 382 9.93 -2.52 8.88
C ARG A 382 8.60 -3.27 8.84
N VAL A 383 8.51 -4.19 7.90
CA VAL A 383 7.35 -5.02 7.61
C VAL A 383 7.73 -6.46 7.90
N LEU A 384 7.03 -7.07 8.86
CA LEU A 384 7.28 -8.43 9.32
C LEU A 384 6.02 -9.28 9.17
N GLY A 385 6.15 -10.49 8.66
CA GLY A 385 5.08 -11.48 8.57
C GLY A 385 5.66 -12.86 8.30
N ALA A 386 4.80 -13.87 8.15
CA ALA A 386 5.22 -15.27 8.08
C ALA A 386 6.31 -15.57 7.03
N ASN A 387 6.31 -14.87 5.90
CA ASN A 387 7.29 -15.07 4.82
C ASN A 387 7.91 -13.75 4.34
N ILE A 388 7.89 -12.70 5.17
CA ILE A 388 8.34 -11.37 4.77
C ILE A 388 9.03 -10.65 5.93
N ASP A 389 10.24 -10.19 5.68
CA ASP A 389 10.98 -9.25 6.53
C ASP A 389 11.68 -8.26 5.60
N ARG A 390 11.08 -7.08 5.46
CA ARG A 390 11.63 -6.02 4.61
C ARG A 390 11.46 -4.66 5.24
N VAL A 391 12.32 -3.74 4.83
CA VAL A 391 12.19 -2.32 5.14
C VAL A 391 11.59 -1.61 3.93
N ILE A 392 10.70 -0.66 4.18
CA ILE A 392 10.05 0.17 3.17
C ILE A 392 10.31 1.63 3.53
N ASP A 393 10.71 2.40 2.53
CA ASP A 393 10.93 3.84 2.60
C ASP A 393 9.71 4.60 2.04
N PRO A 394 9.48 5.87 2.43
CA PRO A 394 8.42 6.69 1.85
C PRO A 394 8.45 6.75 0.31
N ILE A 395 9.66 6.73 -0.27
CA ILE A 395 9.88 6.78 -1.72
C ILE A 395 9.36 5.52 -2.44
N ASP A 396 9.25 4.38 -1.75
CA ASP A 396 8.67 3.16 -2.32
C ASP A 396 7.18 3.32 -2.61
N PHE A 397 6.49 4.25 -1.92
CA PHE A 397 5.11 4.66 -2.24
C PHE A 397 5.05 5.75 -3.32
N GLY A 398 6.20 6.30 -3.73
CA GLY A 398 6.29 7.47 -4.57
C GLY A 398 6.09 8.79 -3.81
N PHE A 399 6.31 8.80 -2.49
CA PHE A 399 6.11 9.98 -1.63
C PHE A 399 7.41 10.45 -0.99
N ASP A 400 7.47 11.75 -0.69
CA ASP A 400 8.56 12.33 0.09
C ASP A 400 8.37 12.04 1.59
N ALA A 401 9.47 12.07 2.35
CA ALA A 401 9.42 11.92 3.79
C ALA A 401 8.66 13.08 4.45
N LEU A 402 7.70 12.74 5.32
CA LEU A 402 6.86 13.70 6.05
C LEU A 402 7.49 14.14 7.38
N LYS A 403 7.02 15.26 7.91
CA LYS A 403 7.36 15.70 9.28
C LYS A 403 6.31 15.20 10.27
N PRO A 404 6.69 14.91 11.52
CA PRO A 404 5.73 14.52 12.57
C PRO A 404 4.51 15.43 12.71
N ASN A 405 4.69 16.74 12.52
CA ASN A 405 3.61 17.71 12.64
C ASN A 405 2.61 17.65 11.46
N ASP A 406 2.99 17.07 10.33
CA ASP A 406 2.14 16.96 9.14
C ASP A 406 1.01 15.93 9.33
N ILE A 407 1.21 14.99 10.25
CA ILE A 407 0.27 13.89 10.57
C ILE A 407 -0.31 14.00 11.98
N PHE A 408 -0.21 15.18 12.61
CA PHE A 408 -0.74 15.41 13.95
C PHE A 408 -2.28 15.34 14.01
N GLY A 409 -2.82 14.69 15.03
CA GLY A 409 -4.24 14.38 15.21
C GLY A 409 -5.12 15.50 15.73
N GLY A 410 -4.55 16.67 16.01
CA GLY A 410 -5.25 17.77 16.65
C GLY A 410 -5.30 17.63 18.17
N ASN A 411 -5.92 18.63 18.82
CA ASN A 411 -5.97 18.79 20.27
C ASN A 411 -7.34 18.45 20.89
N SER A 412 -8.29 17.99 20.08
CA SER A 412 -9.62 17.59 20.53
C SER A 412 -10.23 16.52 19.62
N ILE A 413 -11.24 15.81 20.12
CA ILE A 413 -12.02 14.84 19.34
C ILE A 413 -12.65 15.52 18.11
N GLN A 414 -13.14 16.74 18.27
CA GLN A 414 -13.71 17.53 17.18
C GLN A 414 -12.68 17.78 16.07
N GLN A 415 -11.45 18.22 16.42
CA GLN A 415 -10.40 18.45 15.42
C GLN A 415 -9.98 17.15 14.73
N ALA A 416 -9.88 16.05 15.46
CA ALA A 416 -9.57 14.74 14.87
C ALA A 416 -10.66 14.30 13.87
N ALA A 417 -11.94 14.52 14.21
CA ALA A 417 -13.07 14.25 13.33
C ALA A 417 -13.08 15.18 12.11
N GLU A 418 -12.79 16.48 12.28
CA GLU A 418 -12.64 17.44 11.18
C GLU A 418 -11.52 17.04 10.22
N ILE A 419 -10.36 16.58 10.72
CA ILE A 419 -9.29 16.04 9.87
C ILE A 419 -9.78 14.82 9.09
N CYS A 420 -10.50 13.90 9.75
CA CYS A 420 -11.04 12.72 9.08
C CYS A 420 -12.00 13.10 7.94
N MET A 421 -12.94 14.01 8.21
CA MET A 421 -13.85 14.51 7.19
C MET A 421 -13.10 15.25 6.08
N ASN A 422 -12.12 16.08 6.41
CA ASN A 422 -11.30 16.77 5.42
C ASN A 422 -10.57 15.79 4.48
N VAL A 423 -10.08 14.64 4.99
CA VAL A 423 -9.45 13.62 4.13
C VAL A 423 -10.49 13.02 3.17
N LEU A 424 -11.64 12.61 3.69
CA LEU A 424 -12.71 12.00 2.87
C LEU A 424 -13.34 12.99 1.87
N GLU A 425 -13.40 14.28 2.23
CA GLU A 425 -13.93 15.38 1.41
C GLU A 425 -12.88 16.05 0.52
N ARG A 426 -11.63 15.59 0.55
CA ARG A 426 -10.49 16.13 -0.24
C ARG A 426 -10.14 17.59 0.07
N LYS A 427 -10.34 17.98 1.32
CA LYS A 427 -9.94 19.28 1.89
C LYS A 427 -8.70 19.16 2.79
N ALA A 428 -8.22 17.94 3.04
CA ALA A 428 -7.03 17.69 3.86
C ALA A 428 -5.74 18.14 3.18
N THR A 429 -4.67 18.22 3.97
CA THR A 429 -3.34 18.50 3.43
C THR A 429 -2.85 17.32 2.58
N GLN A 430 -1.92 17.59 1.66
CA GLN A 430 -1.30 16.54 0.85
C GLN A 430 -0.65 15.45 1.73
N SER A 431 -0.01 15.83 2.83
CA SER A 431 0.62 14.90 3.76
C SER A 431 -0.39 13.97 4.45
N GLN A 432 -1.54 14.51 4.89
CA GLN A 432 -2.62 13.73 5.48
C GLN A 432 -3.24 12.76 4.47
N HIS A 433 -3.37 13.20 3.22
CA HIS A 433 -3.83 12.33 2.13
C HIS A 433 -2.83 11.19 1.86
N GLN A 434 -1.55 11.52 1.68
CA GLN A 434 -0.49 10.57 1.35
C GLN A 434 -0.32 9.48 2.41
N VAL A 435 -0.36 9.82 3.71
CA VAL A 435 -0.20 8.82 4.77
C VAL A 435 -1.38 7.85 4.83
N VAL A 436 -2.60 8.30 4.55
CA VAL A 436 -3.78 7.42 4.44
C VAL A 436 -3.67 6.52 3.21
N VAL A 437 -3.27 7.08 2.07
CA VAL A 437 -3.03 6.30 0.85
C VAL A 437 -1.94 5.26 1.05
N ALA A 438 -0.85 5.56 1.73
CA ALA A 438 0.25 4.61 1.98
C ALA A 438 -0.22 3.42 2.84
N ASN A 439 -0.93 3.67 3.94
CA ASN A 439 -1.47 2.60 4.79
C ASN A 439 -2.53 1.76 4.06
N ALA A 440 -3.44 2.41 3.32
CA ALA A 440 -4.45 1.71 2.52
C ALA A 440 -3.81 0.89 1.38
N ALA A 441 -2.84 1.44 0.66
CA ALA A 441 -2.12 0.76 -0.41
C ALA A 441 -1.39 -0.49 0.11
N PHE A 442 -0.73 -0.37 1.26
CA PHE A 442 -0.04 -1.51 1.85
C PHE A 442 -1.03 -2.59 2.31
N ALA A 443 -2.16 -2.20 2.90
CA ALA A 443 -3.25 -3.12 3.23
C ALA A 443 -3.83 -3.84 2.00
N ILE A 444 -4.05 -3.10 0.91
CA ILE A 444 -4.48 -3.67 -0.38
C ILE A 444 -3.45 -4.67 -0.89
N GLN A 445 -2.15 -4.37 -0.80
CA GLN A 445 -1.09 -5.30 -1.20
C GLN A 445 -1.08 -6.56 -0.31
N THR A 446 -1.27 -6.43 1.01
CA THR A 446 -1.37 -7.58 1.91
C THR A 446 -2.53 -8.48 1.52
N PHE A 447 -3.67 -7.91 1.12
CA PHE A 447 -4.83 -8.67 0.64
C PHE A 447 -4.62 -9.25 -0.78
N HIS A 448 -3.87 -8.55 -1.64
CA HIS A 448 -3.56 -8.95 -3.01
C HIS A 448 -2.03 -9.02 -3.24
N PRO A 449 -1.35 -10.06 -2.71
CA PRO A 449 0.12 -10.14 -2.72
C PRO A 449 0.75 -10.14 -4.12
N GLN A 450 -0.02 -10.47 -5.14
CA GLN A 450 0.40 -10.43 -6.56
C GLN A 450 0.50 -9.01 -7.14
N LYS A 451 -0.06 -7.99 -6.48
CA LYS A 451 -0.02 -6.60 -6.94
C LYS A 451 1.22 -5.89 -6.43
N THR A 452 1.81 -5.07 -7.30
CA THR A 452 2.91 -4.17 -6.93
C THR A 452 2.42 -3.10 -5.97
N LEU A 453 3.34 -2.52 -5.19
CA LEU A 453 2.97 -1.48 -4.23
C LEU A 453 2.38 -0.25 -4.95
N GLN A 454 2.93 0.10 -6.12
CA GLN A 454 2.52 1.22 -6.95
C GLN A 454 1.11 1.03 -7.54
N GLU A 455 0.76 -0.19 -7.97
CA GLU A 455 -0.62 -0.51 -8.36
C GLU A 455 -1.58 -0.32 -7.18
N CYS A 456 -1.17 -0.73 -5.99
CA CYS A 456 -1.99 -0.58 -4.79
C CYS A 456 -2.13 0.89 -4.35
N VAL A 457 -1.09 1.71 -4.52
CA VAL A 457 -1.15 3.17 -4.34
C VAL A 457 -2.15 3.78 -5.32
N SER A 458 -2.11 3.39 -6.59
CA SER A 458 -3.08 3.83 -7.59
C SER A 458 -4.52 3.42 -7.23
N MET A 459 -4.71 2.19 -6.73
CA MET A 459 -6.03 1.71 -6.27
C MET A 459 -6.55 2.51 -5.07
N ALA A 460 -5.70 2.77 -4.08
CA ALA A 460 -6.05 3.57 -2.90
C ALA A 460 -6.39 5.02 -3.29
N GLU A 461 -5.58 5.64 -4.14
CA GLU A 461 -5.86 6.95 -4.72
C GLU A 461 -7.20 6.98 -5.45
N GLN A 462 -7.45 6.01 -6.33
CA GLN A 462 -8.72 5.94 -7.06
C GLN A 462 -9.93 5.73 -6.13
N ALA A 463 -9.79 4.90 -5.10
CA ALA A 463 -10.85 4.64 -4.13
C ALA A 463 -11.20 5.91 -3.33
N LEU A 464 -10.19 6.67 -2.91
CA LEU A 464 -10.37 7.98 -2.29
C LEU A 464 -10.92 9.03 -3.30
N ASN A 465 -10.68 8.82 -4.60
CA ASN A 465 -11.06 9.73 -5.69
C ASN A 465 -12.37 9.39 -6.48
N LYS A 466 -13.05 8.25 -6.29
CA LYS A 466 -14.31 7.88 -6.99
C LYS A 466 -15.57 8.51 -6.32
N PHE A 467 -16.57 8.98 -7.10
CA PHE A 467 -17.66 9.87 -6.62
C PHE A 467 -19.09 9.60 -7.19
N LYS A 468 -20.15 9.51 -6.36
CA LYS A 468 -21.62 9.53 -6.70
C LYS A 468 -22.47 10.04 -5.52
N ARG A 469 -23.50 10.90 -5.71
CA ARG A 469 -24.23 11.59 -4.61
C ARG A 469 -25.30 10.77 -3.86
N LYS A 470 -26.12 9.97 -4.55
CA LYS A 470 -27.20 9.13 -3.98
C LYS A 470 -27.62 8.09 -5.03
N SER A 471 -28.20 6.96 -4.63
CA SER A 471 -28.82 6.00 -5.57
C SER A 471 -30.13 5.40 -5.03
N PRO A 472 -30.96 4.76 -5.86
CA PRO A 472 -32.16 4.06 -5.37
C PRO A 472 -31.84 2.87 -4.46
N SER A 473 -30.67 2.25 -4.66
CA SER A 473 -30.21 1.06 -3.92
C SER A 473 -29.29 1.38 -2.72
N LYS A 474 -28.82 2.63 -2.60
CA LYS A 474 -27.97 3.14 -1.50
C LYS A 474 -28.41 4.56 -1.21
N ASN A 475 -28.71 4.89 0.05
CA ASN A 475 -29.16 6.22 0.52
C ASN A 475 -28.16 7.35 0.15
N TRP A 476 -28.16 8.52 0.79
CA TRP A 476 -27.15 9.55 0.50
C TRP A 476 -25.72 8.97 0.54
N ILE A 477 -25.02 9.05 -0.59
CA ILE A 477 -23.64 8.59 -0.77
C ILE A 477 -22.69 9.78 -0.55
N PHE A 478 -23.02 10.97 -1.06
CA PHE A 478 -22.34 12.27 -0.79
C PHE A 478 -23.34 13.44 -0.81
N GLN A 479 -23.86 13.83 0.36
CA GLN A 479 -24.91 14.85 0.49
C GLN A 479 -24.43 16.29 0.19
N GLU A 480 -23.16 16.61 0.44
CA GLU A 480 -22.58 17.98 0.28
C GLU A 480 -21.78 18.19 -1.02
N ALA A 481 -21.88 17.23 -1.93
CA ALA A 481 -21.23 17.24 -3.21
C ALA A 481 -21.47 18.55 -4.00
N ASN A 482 -20.41 19.14 -4.57
CA ASN A 482 -20.50 20.42 -5.28
C ASN A 482 -20.22 20.27 -6.79
N ILE A 483 -21.11 20.80 -7.62
CA ILE A 483 -20.98 20.76 -9.09
C ILE A 483 -19.77 21.55 -9.58
N LYS A 484 -19.41 22.62 -8.85
CA LYS A 484 -18.27 23.50 -9.17
C LYS A 484 -16.94 22.78 -9.27
N ASP A 485 -16.78 21.69 -8.53
CA ASP A 485 -15.52 20.96 -8.47
C ASP A 485 -15.52 19.77 -9.43
N ILE A 486 -16.66 19.07 -9.54
CA ILE A 486 -16.76 17.80 -10.26
C ILE A 486 -16.83 18.00 -11.77
N VAL A 487 -17.65 18.95 -12.23
CA VAL A 487 -17.93 19.13 -13.65
C VAL A 487 -16.70 19.63 -14.42
N PRO A 488 -15.95 20.65 -13.94
CA PRO A 488 -14.68 21.02 -14.57
C PRO A 488 -13.66 19.89 -14.54
N ALA A 489 -13.60 19.10 -13.46
CA ALA A 489 -12.68 17.98 -13.37
C ALA A 489 -13.01 16.91 -14.43
N TYR A 490 -14.27 16.50 -14.59
CA TYR A 490 -14.66 15.50 -15.59
C TYR A 490 -14.34 15.98 -17.01
N ALA A 491 -14.59 17.25 -17.32
CA ALA A 491 -14.21 17.82 -18.61
C ALA A 491 -12.68 17.85 -18.80
N LYS A 492 -11.92 18.27 -17.78
CA LYS A 492 -10.46 18.29 -17.79
C LYS A 492 -9.87 16.90 -18.02
N TYR A 493 -10.48 15.87 -17.45
CA TYR A 493 -10.04 14.47 -17.57
C TYR A 493 -10.65 13.74 -18.78
N GLY A 494 -11.18 14.46 -19.77
CA GLY A 494 -11.48 13.91 -21.09
C GLY A 494 -12.89 13.34 -21.27
N ALA A 495 -13.85 13.69 -20.40
CA ALA A 495 -15.25 13.31 -20.63
C ALA A 495 -15.76 13.90 -21.97
N SER A 496 -16.30 13.05 -22.85
CA SER A 496 -16.90 13.48 -24.12
C SER A 496 -18.29 14.10 -23.93
N ALA A 497 -18.97 13.71 -22.86
CA ALA A 497 -20.21 14.30 -22.38
C ALA A 497 -20.30 14.09 -20.86
N ILE A 498 -21.00 14.96 -20.14
CA ILE A 498 -21.23 14.80 -18.71
C ILE A 498 -22.72 14.57 -18.46
N SER A 499 -23.02 13.44 -17.80
CA SER A 499 -24.35 13.13 -17.30
C SER A 499 -24.59 13.82 -15.97
N VAL A 500 -25.65 14.62 -15.89
CA VAL A 500 -26.08 15.29 -14.66
C VAL A 500 -27.44 14.73 -14.25
N LEU A 501 -27.50 14.17 -13.03
CA LEU A 501 -28.74 13.69 -12.43
C LEU A 501 -29.56 14.88 -11.95
N THR A 502 -30.82 14.98 -12.38
CA THR A 502 -31.71 16.10 -11.99
C THR A 502 -32.90 15.68 -11.12
N ASP A 503 -33.11 14.37 -10.93
CA ASP A 503 -34.10 13.87 -9.98
C ASP A 503 -33.63 14.05 -8.54
N THR A 504 -34.44 14.77 -7.76
CA THR A 504 -34.15 15.07 -6.35
C THR A 504 -34.50 13.90 -5.43
N HIS A 505 -35.55 13.15 -5.74
CA HIS A 505 -36.13 12.19 -4.80
C HIS A 505 -35.26 10.93 -4.65
N PHE A 506 -34.88 10.31 -5.75
CA PHE A 506 -34.10 9.07 -5.80
C PHE A 506 -32.60 9.32 -5.91
N PHE A 507 -32.18 10.37 -6.62
CA PHE A 507 -30.76 10.60 -6.94
C PHE A 507 -30.14 11.84 -6.28
N GLY A 508 -30.92 12.64 -5.55
CA GLY A 508 -30.40 13.78 -4.79
C GLY A 508 -29.82 14.88 -5.67
N GLY A 509 -30.17 14.91 -6.96
CA GLY A 509 -29.81 15.95 -7.90
C GLY A 509 -30.87 17.05 -8.00
N SER A 510 -30.59 18.09 -8.76
CA SER A 510 -31.52 19.18 -9.00
C SER A 510 -31.35 19.77 -10.40
N THR A 511 -32.38 20.45 -10.89
CA THR A 511 -32.29 21.20 -12.15
C THR A 511 -31.26 22.34 -12.07
N ASN A 512 -31.00 22.89 -10.88
CA ASN A 512 -29.94 23.87 -10.66
C ASN A 512 -28.54 23.29 -10.90
N ASP A 513 -28.31 22.02 -10.57
CA ASP A 513 -27.02 21.37 -10.82
C ASP A 513 -26.69 21.35 -12.32
N LEU A 514 -27.70 21.16 -13.17
CA LEU A 514 -27.54 21.17 -14.62
C LEU A 514 -27.25 22.58 -15.17
N VAL A 515 -27.95 23.59 -14.66
CA VAL A 515 -27.70 25.01 -15.01
C VAL A 515 -26.30 25.43 -14.59
N GLU A 516 -25.88 25.04 -13.38
CA GLU A 516 -24.55 25.33 -12.87
C GLU A 516 -23.48 24.59 -13.67
N ALA A 517 -23.67 23.29 -13.95
CA ALA A 517 -22.77 22.52 -14.80
C ALA A 517 -22.59 23.18 -16.17
N ARG A 518 -23.67 23.70 -16.76
CA ARG A 518 -23.59 24.38 -18.05
C ARG A 518 -22.73 25.64 -18.00
N SER A 519 -22.78 26.38 -16.89
CA SER A 519 -21.96 27.59 -16.71
C SER A 519 -20.46 27.31 -16.60
N LEU A 520 -20.09 26.06 -16.30
CA LEU A 520 -18.70 25.65 -16.00
C LEU A 520 -17.98 25.00 -17.18
N VAL A 521 -18.70 24.35 -18.09
CA VAL A 521 -18.12 23.59 -19.22
C VAL A 521 -18.91 23.76 -20.50
N HIS A 522 -18.24 23.56 -21.64
CA HIS A 522 -18.84 23.65 -22.98
C HIS A 522 -19.05 22.29 -23.67
N ILE A 523 -18.58 21.18 -23.07
CA ILE A 523 -18.83 19.84 -23.59
C ILE A 523 -20.30 19.42 -23.40
N PRO A 524 -20.84 18.50 -24.21
CA PRO A 524 -22.23 18.10 -24.13
C PRO A 524 -22.70 17.70 -22.73
N LEU A 525 -23.86 18.18 -22.30
CA LEU A 525 -24.50 17.78 -21.06
C LEU A 525 -25.73 16.92 -21.33
N LEU A 526 -25.75 15.74 -20.69
CA LEU A 526 -26.90 14.84 -20.65
C LEU A 526 -27.69 15.11 -19.38
N ARG A 527 -28.98 15.45 -19.53
CA ARG A 527 -29.92 15.39 -18.40
C ARG A 527 -30.33 13.95 -18.17
N LYS A 528 -29.90 13.36 -17.05
CA LYS A 528 -30.29 12.01 -16.62
C LYS A 528 -31.43 12.11 -15.60
N ASP A 529 -32.63 11.79 -16.05
CA ASP A 529 -33.88 11.92 -15.30
C ASP A 529 -34.94 10.95 -15.87
N PHE A 530 -36.05 10.77 -15.14
CA PHE A 530 -37.21 10.03 -15.62
C PHE A 530 -38.12 10.94 -16.44
N ILE A 531 -37.87 11.00 -17.74
CA ILE A 531 -38.63 11.84 -18.68
C ILE A 531 -39.87 11.07 -19.15
N ILE A 532 -41.05 11.58 -18.80
CA ILE A 532 -42.36 11.01 -19.14
C ILE A 532 -43.29 12.00 -19.84
N ASP A 533 -42.97 13.29 -19.82
CA ASP A 533 -43.82 14.36 -20.36
C ASP A 533 -43.05 15.33 -21.27
N GLU A 534 -43.74 15.88 -22.27
CA GLU A 534 -43.20 16.84 -23.23
C GLU A 534 -42.65 18.11 -22.55
N ILE A 535 -43.28 18.56 -21.45
CA ILE A 535 -42.81 19.73 -20.69
C ILE A 535 -41.38 19.52 -20.20
N GLN A 536 -41.02 18.30 -19.77
CA GLN A 536 -39.67 17.97 -19.32
C GLN A 536 -38.64 18.05 -20.47
N VAL A 537 -39.06 17.86 -21.73
CA VAL A 537 -38.20 18.01 -22.91
C VAL A 537 -37.83 19.48 -23.12
N TYR A 538 -38.82 20.38 -23.07
CA TYR A 538 -38.56 21.82 -23.17
C TYR A 538 -37.72 22.34 -22.00
N GLU A 539 -38.03 21.87 -20.79
CA GLU A 539 -37.26 22.18 -19.59
C GLU A 539 -35.80 21.75 -19.76
N THR A 540 -35.54 20.55 -20.28
CA THR A 540 -34.19 20.04 -20.54
C THR A 540 -33.38 20.99 -21.41
N LYS A 541 -33.97 21.48 -22.51
CA LYS A 541 -33.30 22.46 -23.38
C LYS A 541 -33.07 23.80 -22.69
N ALA A 542 -34.07 24.28 -21.95
CA ALA A 542 -33.99 25.56 -21.23
C ALA A 542 -32.91 25.57 -20.14
N LEU A 543 -32.67 24.43 -19.48
CA LEU A 543 -31.62 24.26 -18.47
C LEU A 543 -30.21 24.15 -19.06
N GLY A 544 -30.08 24.07 -20.38
CA GLY A 544 -28.79 24.04 -21.08
C GLY A 544 -28.23 22.64 -21.34
N ALA A 545 -29.04 21.58 -21.21
CA ALA A 545 -28.64 20.27 -21.68
C ALA A 545 -28.64 20.19 -23.22
N ASP A 546 -27.78 19.32 -23.72
CA ASP A 546 -27.62 19.00 -25.13
C ASP A 546 -28.28 17.66 -25.45
N ILE A 547 -28.31 16.75 -24.47
CA ILE A 547 -28.81 15.38 -24.60
C ILE A 547 -29.90 15.11 -23.54
N LEU A 548 -30.96 14.43 -23.96
CA LEU A 548 -32.07 13.97 -23.13
C LEU A 548 -32.04 12.44 -23.00
N LEU A 549 -32.22 11.92 -21.78
CA LEU A 549 -32.44 10.49 -21.54
C LEU A 549 -33.91 10.10 -21.71
N LEU A 550 -34.18 9.07 -22.50
CA LEU A 550 -35.45 8.32 -22.52
C LEU A 550 -35.18 6.88 -22.10
N ILE A 551 -36.07 6.27 -21.30
CA ILE A 551 -35.91 4.89 -20.81
C ILE A 551 -36.95 4.00 -21.49
N ALA A 552 -36.48 3.05 -22.29
CA ALA A 552 -37.33 2.23 -23.14
C ALA A 552 -38.27 1.31 -22.35
N GLU A 553 -37.88 0.88 -21.15
CA GLU A 553 -38.72 0.04 -20.28
C GLU A 553 -39.93 0.82 -19.73
N MET A 554 -39.75 2.11 -19.44
CA MET A 554 -40.77 2.97 -18.82
C MET A 554 -41.79 3.51 -19.85
N LEU A 555 -41.36 3.74 -21.10
CA LEU A 555 -42.15 4.44 -22.10
C LEU A 555 -42.71 3.50 -23.17
N THR A 556 -43.91 3.79 -23.66
CA THR A 556 -44.49 3.14 -24.84
C THR A 556 -43.76 3.58 -26.12
N LYS A 557 -44.00 2.87 -27.22
CA LYS A 557 -43.38 3.20 -28.51
C LYS A 557 -43.85 4.57 -29.01
N GLU A 558 -45.13 4.84 -28.85
CA GLU A 558 -45.78 6.09 -29.24
C GLU A 558 -45.26 7.28 -28.42
N GLU A 559 -45.03 7.09 -27.11
CA GLU A 559 -44.43 8.12 -26.25
C GLU A 559 -42.97 8.40 -26.63
N ILE A 560 -42.16 7.35 -26.88
CA ILE A 560 -40.78 7.53 -27.34
C ILE A 560 -40.73 8.30 -28.65
N GLU A 561 -41.61 7.97 -29.61
CA GLU A 561 -41.72 8.68 -30.88
C GLU A 561 -42.09 10.15 -30.66
N HIS A 562 -43.14 10.43 -29.88
CA HIS A 562 -43.59 11.79 -29.57
C HIS A 562 -42.50 12.64 -28.91
N LEU A 563 -41.89 12.12 -27.83
CA LEU A 563 -40.83 12.81 -27.08
C LEU A 563 -39.57 13.00 -27.91
N THR A 564 -39.20 12.01 -28.73
CA THR A 564 -38.05 12.12 -29.65
C THR A 564 -38.30 13.22 -30.69
N ILE A 565 -39.47 13.24 -31.33
CA ILE A 565 -39.81 14.28 -32.31
C ILE A 565 -39.79 15.67 -31.65
N CYS A 566 -40.33 15.79 -30.44
CA CYS A 566 -40.29 17.03 -29.67
C CYS A 566 -38.84 17.48 -29.40
N ALA A 567 -38.00 16.60 -28.87
CA ALA A 567 -36.59 16.87 -28.58
C ALA A 567 -35.84 17.33 -29.85
N LYS A 568 -36.09 16.66 -30.97
CA LYS A 568 -35.48 17.01 -32.26
C LYS A 568 -35.90 18.38 -32.79
N ARG A 569 -37.17 18.77 -32.63
CA ARG A 569 -37.65 20.10 -33.06
C ARG A 569 -36.94 21.25 -32.36
N ILE A 570 -36.43 21.03 -31.15
CA ILE A 570 -35.73 22.05 -30.35
C ILE A 570 -34.22 21.83 -30.29
N GLY A 571 -33.68 20.91 -31.11
CA GLY A 571 -32.24 20.67 -31.22
C GLY A 571 -31.63 20.02 -29.97
N LEU A 572 -32.34 19.08 -29.34
CA LEU A 572 -31.76 18.13 -28.39
C LEU A 572 -31.40 16.82 -29.09
N GLU A 573 -30.32 16.20 -28.63
CA GLU A 573 -30.02 14.80 -28.92
C GLU A 573 -30.76 13.89 -27.92
N VAL A 574 -31.04 12.66 -28.35
CA VAL A 574 -31.79 11.68 -27.57
C VAL A 574 -30.95 10.44 -27.36
N LEU A 575 -30.72 10.13 -26.09
CA LEU A 575 -30.21 8.86 -25.62
C LEU A 575 -31.39 7.97 -25.20
N LEU A 576 -31.60 6.84 -25.89
CA LEU A 576 -32.57 5.84 -25.47
C LEU A 576 -31.85 4.73 -24.70
N GLU A 577 -32.08 4.66 -23.40
CA GLU A 577 -31.57 3.59 -22.52
C GLU A 577 -32.50 2.37 -22.61
N MET A 578 -31.90 1.20 -22.81
CA MET A 578 -32.54 -0.09 -22.98
C MET A 578 -31.87 -1.13 -22.08
N HIS A 579 -32.63 -2.14 -21.68
CA HIS A 579 -32.16 -3.24 -20.86
C HIS A 579 -32.23 -4.58 -21.59
N SER A 580 -33.20 -4.78 -22.49
CA SER A 580 -33.44 -6.09 -23.10
C SER A 580 -33.83 -6.04 -24.58
N ALA A 581 -33.70 -7.19 -25.26
CA ALA A 581 -34.10 -7.34 -26.67
C ALA A 581 -35.60 -7.09 -26.92
N LYS A 582 -36.45 -7.13 -25.88
CA LYS A 582 -37.89 -6.86 -26.00
C LYS A 582 -38.18 -5.40 -26.36
N GLU A 583 -37.26 -4.49 -26.08
CA GLU A 583 -37.39 -3.06 -26.32
C GLU A 583 -36.93 -2.63 -27.72
N LEU A 584 -36.26 -3.52 -28.49
CA LEU A 584 -35.78 -3.24 -29.85
C LEU A 584 -36.86 -2.61 -30.77
N PRO A 585 -38.14 -3.05 -30.76
CA PRO A 585 -39.17 -2.46 -31.61
C PRO A 585 -39.52 -1.00 -31.29
N LYS A 586 -39.07 -0.48 -30.14
CA LYS A 586 -39.27 0.90 -29.68
C LYS A 586 -38.22 1.87 -30.19
N ILE A 587 -37.15 1.38 -30.84
CA ILE A 587 -36.10 2.24 -31.40
C ILE A 587 -36.67 3.06 -32.56
N HIS A 588 -36.77 4.37 -32.36
CA HIS A 588 -37.19 5.32 -33.39
C HIS A 588 -35.99 5.76 -34.26
N PRO A 589 -36.13 5.92 -35.59
CA PRO A 589 -35.02 6.28 -36.48
C PRO A 589 -34.28 7.57 -36.13
N MET A 590 -34.98 8.54 -35.52
CA MET A 590 -34.41 9.84 -35.14
C MET A 590 -33.62 9.82 -33.81
N ILE A 591 -33.55 8.69 -33.11
CA ILE A 591 -32.75 8.58 -31.87
C ILE A 591 -31.25 8.58 -32.23
N ASP A 592 -30.44 9.31 -31.48
CA ASP A 592 -29.01 9.48 -31.80
C ASP A 592 -28.15 8.41 -31.15
N ILE A 593 -28.43 8.15 -29.87
CA ILE A 593 -27.62 7.30 -29.01
C ILE A 593 -28.49 6.20 -28.41
N LEU A 594 -27.99 4.97 -28.41
CA LEU A 594 -28.59 3.82 -27.76
C LEU A 594 -27.75 3.44 -26.54
N GLY A 595 -28.32 3.53 -25.35
CA GLY A 595 -27.70 3.11 -24.11
C GLY A 595 -28.12 1.69 -23.76
N VAL A 596 -27.17 0.81 -23.45
CA VAL A 596 -27.46 -0.51 -22.88
C VAL A 596 -27.09 -0.49 -21.40
N ASN A 597 -28.11 -0.58 -20.54
CA ASN A 597 -27.90 -0.62 -19.10
C ASN A 597 -27.59 -2.05 -18.66
N ASN A 598 -26.34 -2.27 -18.24
CA ASN A 598 -25.85 -3.58 -17.78
C ASN A 598 -26.53 -4.02 -16.48
N ARG A 599 -27.24 -3.12 -15.80
CA ARG A 599 -27.96 -3.39 -14.56
C ARG A 599 -29.45 -3.53 -14.84
N ASP A 600 -30.02 -4.63 -14.38
CA ASP A 600 -31.47 -4.83 -14.33
C ASP A 600 -32.09 -3.88 -13.29
N LEU A 601 -33.08 -3.06 -13.69
CA LEU A 601 -33.71 -2.07 -12.82
C LEU A 601 -34.71 -2.69 -11.81
N HIS A 602 -35.11 -3.95 -12.01
CA HIS A 602 -35.96 -4.71 -11.09
C HIS A 602 -35.15 -5.56 -10.11
N THR A 603 -34.02 -6.13 -10.52
CA THR A 603 -33.21 -7.05 -9.70
C THR A 603 -31.88 -6.47 -9.22
N PHE A 604 -31.44 -5.34 -9.80
CA PHE A 604 -30.17 -4.65 -9.56
C PHE A 604 -28.91 -5.48 -9.85
N GLN A 605 -29.03 -6.69 -10.42
CA GLN A 605 -27.91 -7.50 -10.86
C GLN A 605 -27.26 -6.92 -12.11
N VAL A 606 -25.94 -7.06 -12.21
CA VAL A 606 -25.14 -6.56 -13.34
C VAL A 606 -24.72 -7.74 -14.21
N ASP A 607 -25.02 -7.68 -15.51
CA ASP A 607 -24.62 -8.69 -16.51
C ASP A 607 -24.06 -8.02 -17.77
N LEU A 608 -22.73 -8.06 -17.91
CA LEU A 608 -22.01 -7.49 -19.04
C LEU A 608 -22.15 -8.34 -20.31
N ASP A 609 -22.31 -9.67 -20.18
CA ASP A 609 -22.36 -10.58 -21.32
C ASP A 609 -23.72 -10.52 -22.01
N ALA A 610 -24.81 -10.40 -21.23
CA ALA A 610 -26.14 -10.11 -21.77
C ALA A 610 -26.17 -8.79 -22.56
N SER A 611 -25.43 -7.78 -22.08
CA SER A 611 -25.34 -6.47 -22.71
C SER A 611 -24.57 -6.52 -24.03
N ILE A 612 -23.48 -7.29 -24.10
CA ILE A 612 -22.74 -7.56 -25.33
C ILE A 612 -23.62 -8.30 -26.36
N ALA A 613 -24.40 -9.29 -25.92
CA ALA A 613 -25.31 -10.00 -26.82
C ALA A 613 -26.40 -9.07 -27.40
N LEU A 614 -26.86 -8.08 -26.63
CA LEU A 614 -27.84 -7.10 -27.10
C LEU A 614 -27.26 -6.17 -28.18
N LEU A 615 -25.98 -5.79 -28.07
CA LEU A 615 -25.28 -4.93 -29.03
C LEU A 615 -25.28 -5.49 -30.46
N ASP A 616 -25.31 -6.81 -30.62
CA ASP A 616 -25.38 -7.46 -31.93
C ASP A 616 -26.73 -7.28 -32.63
N LEU A 617 -27.78 -7.00 -31.87
CA LEU A 617 -29.13 -6.77 -32.37
C LEU A 617 -29.40 -5.28 -32.64
N LEU A 618 -28.54 -4.38 -32.19
CA LEU A 618 -28.72 -2.93 -32.34
C LEU A 618 -28.30 -2.43 -33.74
N PRO A 619 -28.94 -1.35 -34.24
CA PRO A 619 -28.53 -0.71 -35.49
C PRO A 619 -27.06 -0.27 -35.47
N LYS A 620 -26.23 -0.88 -36.32
CA LYS A 620 -24.77 -0.63 -36.38
C LYS A 620 -24.38 0.78 -36.83
N ASN A 621 -25.34 1.56 -37.36
CA ASN A 621 -25.13 2.94 -37.78
C ASN A 621 -25.44 3.99 -36.68
N LYS A 622 -25.72 3.55 -35.45
CA LYS A 622 -26.02 4.42 -34.31
C LYS A 622 -24.94 4.30 -33.23
N LEU A 623 -24.71 5.39 -32.49
CA LEU A 623 -23.80 5.39 -31.36
C LEU A 623 -24.41 4.52 -30.23
N CYS A 624 -23.68 3.50 -29.80
CA CYS A 624 -24.14 2.59 -28.75
C CYS A 624 -23.22 2.73 -27.52
N ILE A 625 -23.76 3.11 -26.36
CA ILE A 625 -23.01 3.25 -25.11
C ILE A 625 -23.43 2.16 -24.11
N SER A 626 -22.52 1.78 -23.21
CA SER A 626 -22.82 0.84 -22.12
C SER A 626 -22.85 1.57 -20.78
N GLU A 627 -23.86 1.28 -19.97
CA GLU A 627 -24.15 2.00 -18.73
C GLU A 627 -24.24 1.06 -17.53
N SER A 628 -23.86 1.55 -16.35
CA SER A 628 -23.88 0.82 -15.06
C SER A 628 -22.92 -0.38 -14.97
N GLY A 629 -22.47 -0.74 -13.76
CA GLY A 629 -21.74 -2.00 -13.55
C GLY A 629 -20.32 -2.10 -14.13
N ILE A 630 -19.73 -1.00 -14.58
CA ILE A 630 -18.34 -0.93 -15.08
C ILE A 630 -17.45 -0.53 -13.91
N HIS A 631 -16.75 -1.50 -13.32
CA HIS A 631 -16.01 -1.31 -12.07
C HIS A 631 -14.49 -1.24 -12.28
N HIS A 632 -14.00 -1.96 -13.29
CA HIS A 632 -12.58 -2.09 -13.64
C HIS A 632 -12.31 -1.64 -15.08
N GLU A 633 -11.05 -1.30 -15.37
CA GLU A 633 -10.59 -0.98 -16.73
C GLU A 633 -10.81 -2.15 -17.70
N SER A 634 -10.64 -3.38 -17.23
CA SER A 634 -10.93 -4.61 -17.99
C SER A 634 -12.37 -4.68 -18.49
N ASP A 635 -13.34 -4.19 -17.71
CA ASP A 635 -14.75 -4.18 -18.10
C ASP A 635 -14.97 -3.18 -19.25
N ALA A 636 -14.36 -2.00 -19.14
CA ALA A 636 -14.40 -0.97 -20.17
C ALA A 636 -13.73 -1.44 -21.47
N ILE A 637 -12.57 -2.11 -21.38
CA ILE A 637 -11.88 -2.70 -22.53
C ILE A 637 -12.72 -3.82 -23.16
N LYS A 638 -13.32 -4.70 -22.35
CA LYS A 638 -14.18 -5.80 -22.84
C LYS A 638 -15.38 -5.25 -23.62
N LEU A 639 -16.07 -4.26 -23.07
CA LEU A 639 -17.21 -3.60 -23.73
C LEU A 639 -16.80 -2.85 -24.99
N LYS A 640 -15.65 -2.16 -24.95
CA LYS A 640 -15.08 -1.48 -26.12
C LYS A 640 -14.75 -2.45 -27.25
N ASN A 641 -14.10 -3.57 -26.94
CA ASN A 641 -13.77 -4.61 -27.92
C ASN A 641 -15.01 -5.28 -28.51
N ALA A 642 -16.10 -5.37 -27.74
CA ALA A 642 -17.39 -5.84 -28.22
C ALA A 642 -18.08 -4.84 -29.19
N GLY A 643 -17.64 -3.58 -29.22
CA GLY A 643 -18.17 -2.53 -30.09
C GLY A 643 -19.06 -1.51 -29.39
N PHE A 644 -19.12 -1.51 -28.04
CA PHE A 644 -19.68 -0.39 -27.30
C PHE A 644 -18.74 0.81 -27.34
N HIS A 645 -19.32 2.00 -27.38
CA HIS A 645 -18.62 3.26 -27.39
C HIS A 645 -18.59 3.76 -25.93
N GLY A 646 -17.49 3.54 -25.20
CA GLY A 646 -17.37 3.91 -23.79
C GLY A 646 -15.91 4.08 -23.30
N LYS A 647 -15.73 5.04 -22.38
CA LYS A 647 -14.56 5.57 -21.63
C LYS A 647 -13.17 5.68 -22.29
N ASP A 648 -12.81 4.88 -23.29
CA ASP A 648 -11.58 5.04 -24.07
C ASP A 648 -11.87 5.14 -25.56
N GLY A 649 -12.42 6.26 -26.02
CA GLY A 649 -11.86 6.89 -27.21
C GLY A 649 -10.78 7.83 -26.69
N TYR A 650 -9.62 7.35 -26.24
CA TYR A 650 -8.51 6.83 -27.04
C TYR A 650 -7.43 6.26 -26.10
N PRO A 651 -6.47 5.41 -26.52
CA PRO A 651 -5.24 5.22 -25.74
C PRO A 651 -4.59 6.59 -25.49
N ASN A 652 -3.98 6.79 -24.32
CA ASN A 652 -3.40 8.04 -23.76
C ASN A 652 -2.27 8.70 -24.59
N ILE A 653 -2.33 8.62 -25.93
CA ILE A 653 -1.42 9.21 -26.92
C ILE A 653 -2.18 10.07 -27.95
N LEU A 654 -3.52 10.21 -27.83
CA LEU A 654 -4.40 10.74 -28.89
C LEU A 654 -5.16 12.04 -28.60
N THR A 655 -5.03 12.65 -27.41
CA THR A 655 -5.61 13.98 -27.12
C THR A 655 -4.67 15.12 -27.52
N LEU A 656 -3.93 14.95 -28.61
CA LEU A 656 -3.31 16.09 -29.26
C LEU A 656 -4.38 16.76 -30.14
N PRO A 657 -4.52 18.10 -30.12
CA PRO A 657 -5.41 18.79 -31.04
C PRO A 657 -5.19 18.28 -32.48
N GLN A 658 -6.22 18.22 -33.34
CA GLN A 658 -6.05 17.77 -34.74
C GLN A 658 -4.97 18.57 -35.51
N THR A 659 -4.61 19.76 -35.03
CA THR A 659 -3.52 20.59 -35.55
C THR A 659 -2.12 20.09 -35.19
N VAL A 660 -1.99 19.18 -34.23
CA VAL A 660 -0.73 18.62 -33.75
C VAL A 660 -0.59 17.20 -34.29
N LYS A 661 0.34 17.03 -35.22
CA LYS A 661 0.69 15.73 -35.80
C LYS A 661 1.61 14.95 -34.85
N ARG A 662 1.36 13.65 -34.72
CA ARG A 662 2.19 12.71 -33.94
C ARG A 662 3.30 12.17 -34.80
N VAL A 663 4.53 12.29 -34.30
CA VAL A 663 5.74 11.80 -34.97
C VAL A 663 6.32 10.68 -34.14
N GLY A 664 6.43 9.47 -34.70
CA GLY A 664 7.18 8.38 -34.08
C GLY A 664 8.62 8.37 -34.57
N VAL A 665 9.59 8.36 -33.65
CA VAL A 665 11.01 8.41 -33.96
C VAL A 665 11.61 7.02 -33.78
N PHE A 666 12.24 6.49 -34.82
CA PHE A 666 12.81 5.15 -34.86
C PHE A 666 14.28 5.19 -35.25
N VAL A 667 15.08 4.30 -34.67
CA VAL A 667 16.51 4.14 -34.99
C VAL A 667 16.76 2.70 -35.36
N ASN A 668 16.99 2.44 -36.65
CA ASN A 668 17.31 1.11 -37.18
C ASN A 668 16.29 0.01 -36.81
N ALA A 669 15.04 0.39 -36.55
CA ALA A 669 13.95 -0.53 -36.23
C ALA A 669 13.52 -1.32 -37.46
N SER A 670 12.92 -2.49 -37.25
CA SER A 670 12.42 -3.31 -38.37
C SER A 670 11.15 -2.71 -38.98
N VAL A 671 10.88 -3.00 -40.27
CA VAL A 671 9.64 -2.55 -40.94
C VAL A 671 8.39 -3.03 -40.19
N ALA A 672 8.38 -4.27 -39.73
CA ALA A 672 7.24 -4.85 -39.03
C ALA A 672 6.96 -4.10 -37.71
N GLU A 673 8.01 -3.82 -36.94
CA GLU A 673 7.92 -3.09 -35.69
C GLU A 673 7.43 -1.65 -35.91
N ILE A 674 7.95 -0.96 -36.93
CA ILE A 674 7.50 0.40 -37.26
C ILE A 674 6.00 0.40 -37.62
N VAL A 675 5.56 -0.53 -38.46
CA VAL A 675 4.14 -0.63 -38.88
C VAL A 675 3.23 -0.94 -37.70
N GLU A 676 3.60 -1.89 -36.85
CA GLU A 676 2.85 -2.21 -35.63
C GLU A 676 2.68 -0.97 -34.74
N LYS A 677 3.75 -0.20 -34.55
CA LYS A 677 3.75 1.00 -33.69
C LYS A 677 2.99 2.17 -34.32
N VAL A 678 3.02 2.31 -35.65
CA VAL A 678 2.20 3.26 -36.40
C VAL A 678 0.72 2.97 -36.21
N GLU A 679 0.29 1.72 -36.32
CA GLU A 679 -1.10 1.33 -36.12
C GLU A 679 -1.52 1.47 -34.65
N MET A 680 -0.70 0.97 -33.72
CA MET A 680 -0.96 0.97 -32.29
C MET A 680 -1.11 2.39 -31.71
N TYR A 681 -0.27 3.33 -32.16
CA TYR A 681 -0.25 4.70 -31.65
C TYR A 681 -0.84 5.74 -32.62
N GLN A 682 -1.37 5.28 -33.76
CA GLN A 682 -1.95 6.09 -34.83
C GLN A 682 -1.01 7.23 -35.26
N LEU A 683 0.27 6.94 -35.49
CA LEU A 683 1.26 7.97 -35.81
C LEU A 683 0.96 8.63 -37.16
N ASP A 684 1.01 9.96 -37.19
CA ASP A 684 0.78 10.75 -38.41
C ASP A 684 2.04 10.83 -39.29
N VAL A 685 3.22 10.71 -38.66
CA VAL A 685 4.54 10.79 -39.30
C VAL A 685 5.48 9.73 -38.69
N VAL A 686 6.26 9.08 -39.55
CA VAL A 686 7.38 8.20 -39.14
C VAL A 686 8.70 8.92 -39.40
N GLN A 687 9.46 9.22 -38.36
CA GLN A 687 10.81 9.78 -38.46
C GLN A 687 11.85 8.67 -38.28
N LEU A 688 12.67 8.47 -39.31
CA LEU A 688 13.78 7.53 -39.34
C LEU A 688 15.08 8.25 -39.01
N HIS A 689 15.69 7.91 -37.87
CA HIS A 689 16.82 8.63 -37.27
C HIS A 689 18.11 7.78 -37.23
N GLY A 690 18.09 6.54 -37.71
CA GLY A 690 19.27 5.68 -37.82
C GLY A 690 19.99 5.78 -39.16
N ASP A 691 20.55 4.66 -39.60
CA ASP A 691 21.30 4.50 -40.85
C ASP A 691 20.41 3.95 -41.98
N GLU A 692 19.10 4.21 -41.92
CA GLU A 692 18.16 3.60 -42.84
C GLU A 692 18.37 4.08 -44.28
N SER A 693 18.63 3.14 -45.19
CA SER A 693 18.83 3.44 -46.62
C SER A 693 17.59 4.03 -47.29
N ALA A 694 17.80 4.69 -48.43
CA ALA A 694 16.71 5.22 -49.25
C ALA A 694 15.68 4.15 -49.68
N GLU A 695 16.12 2.90 -49.91
CA GLU A 695 15.23 1.79 -50.25
C GLU A 695 14.39 1.33 -49.05
N PHE A 696 14.94 1.43 -47.84
CA PHE A 696 14.20 1.17 -46.61
C PHE A 696 13.13 2.24 -46.39
N CYS A 697 13.49 3.52 -46.57
CA CYS A 697 12.55 4.64 -46.46
C CYS A 697 11.36 4.47 -47.39
N LYS A 698 11.60 4.07 -48.65
CA LYS A 698 10.54 3.77 -49.61
C LYS A 698 9.58 2.68 -49.13
N LYS A 699 10.09 1.60 -48.52
CA LYS A 699 9.24 0.53 -47.97
C LYS A 699 8.35 1.01 -46.83
N ILE A 700 8.84 1.93 -46.00
CA ILE A 700 8.03 2.56 -44.95
C ILE A 700 7.00 3.52 -45.57
N GLN A 701 7.37 4.28 -46.59
CA GLN A 701 6.47 5.19 -47.30
C GLN A 701 5.28 4.46 -47.95
N GLU A 702 5.46 3.21 -48.38
CA GLU A 702 4.36 2.36 -48.88
C GLU A 702 3.39 1.89 -47.78
N LYS A 703 3.74 2.08 -46.50
CA LYS A 703 3.01 1.58 -45.33
C LYS A 703 2.56 2.67 -44.36
N ALA A 704 3.19 3.85 -44.40
CA ALA A 704 2.92 4.99 -43.54
C ALA A 704 2.62 6.25 -44.37
N HIS A 705 1.77 7.15 -43.85
CA HIS A 705 1.29 8.31 -44.61
C HIS A 705 2.33 9.41 -44.84
N THR A 706 3.30 9.58 -43.95
CA THR A 706 4.35 10.59 -44.07
C THR A 706 5.63 10.06 -43.43
N VAL A 707 6.75 10.18 -44.14
CA VAL A 707 8.06 9.68 -43.71
C VAL A 707 9.08 10.81 -43.70
N TRP A 708 9.74 11.01 -42.56
CA TRP A 708 10.87 11.93 -42.41
C TRP A 708 12.17 11.15 -42.23
N LYS A 709 13.26 11.66 -42.79
CA LYS A 709 14.61 11.09 -42.57
C LYS A 709 15.53 12.11 -41.92
N ALA A 710 16.10 11.75 -40.77
CA ALA A 710 17.08 12.58 -40.09
C ALA A 710 18.51 12.29 -40.56
N PHE A 711 19.33 13.35 -40.65
CA PHE A 711 20.76 13.30 -40.91
C PHE A 711 21.51 14.22 -39.94
N GLY A 712 22.59 13.70 -39.36
CA GLY A 712 23.58 14.52 -38.66
C GLY A 712 24.51 15.19 -39.67
N ILE A 713 24.54 16.51 -39.70
CA ILE A 713 25.32 17.31 -40.65
C ILE A 713 26.39 18.16 -39.95
N ASP A 714 27.47 18.43 -40.69
CA ASP A 714 28.58 19.31 -40.33
C ASP A 714 29.01 20.11 -41.57
N ASP A 715 30.03 20.96 -41.45
CA ASP A 715 30.54 21.79 -42.57
C ASP A 715 31.07 20.98 -43.77
N THR A 716 31.20 19.66 -43.63
CA THR A 716 31.73 18.75 -44.66
C THR A 716 30.65 17.83 -45.25
N PHE A 717 29.38 18.04 -44.89
CA PHE A 717 28.28 17.17 -45.32
C PHE A 717 28.06 17.23 -46.83
N ASP A 718 28.04 16.06 -47.47
CA ASP A 718 27.78 15.93 -48.91
C ASP A 718 26.27 15.86 -49.20
N PHE A 719 25.70 16.97 -49.64
CA PHE A 719 24.28 17.05 -50.00
C PHE A 719 23.90 16.26 -51.25
N ASP A 720 24.84 15.93 -52.16
CA ASP A 720 24.55 15.13 -53.35
C ASP A 720 24.14 13.70 -52.96
N SER A 721 24.65 13.20 -51.82
CA SER A 721 24.28 11.89 -51.27
C SER A 721 22.77 11.75 -50.98
N LEU A 722 22.08 12.87 -50.73
CA LEU A 722 20.65 12.91 -50.46
C LEU A 722 19.79 12.66 -51.71
N THR A 723 20.36 12.79 -52.92
CA THR A 723 19.64 12.60 -54.19
C THR A 723 18.96 11.23 -54.27
N SER A 724 19.54 10.21 -53.62
CA SER A 724 18.97 8.87 -53.56
C SER A 724 17.62 8.77 -52.82
N TYR A 725 17.29 9.75 -51.97
CA TYR A 725 16.05 9.80 -51.19
C TYR A 725 14.92 10.56 -51.91
N VAL A 726 15.19 11.16 -53.07
CA VAL A 726 14.18 11.91 -53.84
C VAL A 726 13.02 11.01 -54.24
N GLY A 727 11.80 11.43 -53.86
CA GLY A 727 10.56 10.70 -54.10
C GLY A 727 10.32 9.51 -53.16
N ARG A 728 11.09 9.38 -52.07
CA ARG A 728 11.02 8.25 -51.12
C ARG A 728 10.72 8.67 -49.68
N ILE A 729 10.75 9.97 -49.42
CA ILE A 729 10.47 10.60 -48.13
C ILE A 729 9.75 11.94 -48.38
N ASP A 730 9.15 12.48 -47.33
CA ASP A 730 8.37 13.72 -47.39
C ASP A 730 9.12 14.93 -46.82
N ALA A 731 10.07 14.72 -45.90
CA ALA A 731 10.93 15.79 -45.39
C ALA A 731 12.26 15.25 -44.83
N PHE A 732 13.28 16.11 -44.81
CA PHE A 732 14.50 15.86 -44.02
C PHE A 732 14.43 16.51 -42.64
N LEU A 733 15.18 15.97 -41.70
CA LEU A 733 15.49 16.63 -40.44
C LEU A 733 17.02 16.73 -40.32
N PHE A 734 17.55 17.95 -40.30
CA PHE A 734 18.98 18.18 -40.19
C PHE A 734 19.35 18.50 -38.75
N ASP A 735 20.15 17.63 -38.14
CA ASP A 735 20.65 17.75 -36.78
C ASP A 735 22.18 17.95 -36.78
N ALA A 736 22.74 18.39 -35.66
CA ALA A 736 24.19 18.46 -35.49
C ALA A 736 24.79 17.05 -35.50
N LYS A 737 25.83 16.83 -36.32
CA LYS A 737 26.51 15.54 -36.38
C LYS A 737 27.16 15.18 -35.05
N THR A 738 26.67 14.12 -34.41
CA THR A 738 27.23 13.59 -33.17
C THR A 738 27.49 12.08 -33.23
N PRO A 739 28.37 11.53 -32.37
CA PRO A 739 28.63 10.08 -32.31
C PRO A 739 27.42 9.25 -31.82
N GLN A 740 26.42 9.90 -31.23
CA GLN A 740 25.19 9.30 -30.72
C GLN A 740 24.00 9.86 -31.52
N TYR A 741 22.93 9.06 -31.66
CA TYR A 741 21.68 9.50 -32.27
C TYR A 741 20.87 10.35 -31.29
N GLY A 742 20.63 11.62 -31.66
CA GLY A 742 19.83 12.58 -30.90
C GLY A 742 20.50 13.15 -29.63
N GLY A 743 19.89 14.20 -29.08
CA GLY A 743 20.05 14.61 -27.68
C GLY A 743 21.37 15.27 -27.25
N SER A 744 22.26 15.66 -28.16
CA SER A 744 23.59 16.19 -27.79
C SER A 744 23.60 17.62 -27.25
N GLY A 745 22.54 18.41 -27.50
CA GLY A 745 22.45 19.82 -27.15
C GLY A 745 23.38 20.74 -27.98
N ASN A 746 24.15 20.18 -28.92
CA ASN A 746 25.07 20.94 -29.76
C ASN A 746 24.34 21.54 -30.97
N THR A 747 24.89 22.66 -31.45
CA THR A 747 24.47 23.30 -32.70
C THR A 747 25.56 23.12 -33.76
N PHE A 748 25.22 23.33 -35.03
CA PHE A 748 26.15 23.41 -36.16
C PHE A 748 25.95 24.73 -36.91
N SER A 749 26.86 25.09 -37.81
CA SER A 749 26.69 26.31 -38.61
C SER A 749 25.56 26.15 -39.63
N TRP A 750 24.43 26.81 -39.42
CA TRP A 750 23.27 26.68 -40.32
C TRP A 750 23.50 27.22 -41.73
N SER A 751 24.53 28.05 -41.95
CA SER A 751 24.94 28.49 -43.29
C SER A 751 25.33 27.34 -44.23
N VAL A 752 25.67 26.17 -43.70
CA VAL A 752 25.89 24.94 -44.49
C VAL A 752 24.65 24.56 -45.30
N LEU A 753 23.45 24.85 -44.78
CA LEU A 753 22.18 24.55 -45.46
C LEU A 753 21.93 25.43 -46.68
N ASP A 754 22.70 26.51 -46.90
CA ASP A 754 22.63 27.29 -48.15
C ASP A 754 23.09 26.46 -49.37
N GLN A 755 23.79 25.34 -49.13
CA GLN A 755 24.21 24.39 -50.17
C GLN A 755 23.12 23.36 -50.51
N TYR A 756 22.02 23.32 -49.75
CA TYR A 756 20.92 22.39 -49.96
C TYR A 756 20.05 22.83 -51.15
N THR A 757 20.08 22.06 -52.23
CA THR A 757 19.40 22.42 -53.50
C THR A 757 18.21 21.52 -53.86
N LEU A 758 17.93 20.48 -53.08
CA LEU A 758 16.83 19.56 -53.37
C LEU A 758 15.47 20.19 -53.05
N ASN A 759 14.48 19.92 -53.90
CA ASN A 759 13.10 20.38 -53.71
C ASN A 759 12.32 19.46 -52.75
N ILE A 760 12.88 19.22 -51.56
CA ILE A 760 12.26 18.47 -50.47
C ILE A 760 12.35 19.36 -49.22
N PRO A 761 11.25 19.56 -48.48
CA PRO A 761 11.28 20.41 -47.30
C PRO A 761 12.14 19.80 -46.19
N PHE A 762 12.67 20.64 -45.29
CA PHE A 762 13.41 20.17 -44.13
C PHE A 762 13.03 20.90 -42.84
N LEU A 763 13.24 20.20 -41.72
CA LEU A 763 13.19 20.75 -40.37
C LEU A 763 14.61 20.95 -39.85
N LEU A 764 14.82 22.05 -39.12
CA LEU A 764 16.08 22.33 -38.44
C LEU A 764 16.04 21.76 -37.01
N SER A 765 17.05 20.98 -36.64
CA SER A 765 17.23 20.36 -35.32
C SER A 765 18.63 20.66 -34.77
N GLY A 766 18.86 20.36 -33.49
CA GLY A 766 20.16 20.43 -32.82
C GLY A 766 20.32 21.67 -31.95
N GLY A 767 20.24 21.47 -30.63
CA GLY A 767 20.53 22.52 -29.63
C GLY A 767 19.63 23.75 -29.66
N LEU A 768 18.43 23.67 -30.26
CA LEU A 768 17.50 24.79 -30.38
C LEU A 768 16.76 25.06 -29.06
N GLY A 769 16.94 26.25 -28.50
CA GLY A 769 16.40 26.61 -27.19
C GLY A 769 16.10 28.11 -27.02
N VAL A 770 15.81 28.50 -25.77
CA VAL A 770 15.51 29.91 -25.43
C VAL A 770 16.71 30.82 -25.70
N GLU A 771 17.94 30.33 -25.53
CA GLU A 771 19.15 31.16 -25.59
C GLU A 771 19.53 31.56 -27.02
N ASN A 772 19.34 30.67 -28.00
CA ASN A 772 19.69 30.88 -29.41
C ASN A 772 18.45 31.11 -30.31
N SER A 773 17.29 31.40 -29.73
CA SER A 773 16.05 31.53 -30.50
C SER A 773 16.08 32.67 -31.52
N ASN A 774 16.78 33.76 -31.24
CA ASN A 774 16.88 34.87 -32.19
C ASN A 774 17.67 34.45 -33.43
N ASP A 775 18.68 33.59 -33.24
CA ASP A 775 19.56 33.17 -34.31
C ASP A 775 18.79 32.24 -35.26
N PHE A 776 18.14 31.17 -34.76
CA PHE A 776 17.46 30.22 -35.68
C PHE A 776 16.20 30.79 -36.31
N LEU A 777 15.54 31.75 -35.66
CA LEU A 777 14.41 32.47 -36.25
C LEU A 777 14.85 33.47 -37.33
N SER A 778 16.10 33.93 -37.28
CA SER A 778 16.67 34.80 -38.33
C SER A 778 17.16 34.04 -39.56
N PHE A 779 17.39 32.73 -39.43
CA PHE A 779 17.77 31.87 -40.53
C PHE A 779 16.60 31.66 -41.49
N GLN A 780 16.82 31.91 -42.77
CA GLN A 780 15.80 31.89 -43.82
C GLN A 780 16.28 31.01 -44.97
N HIS A 781 15.53 29.95 -45.26
CA HIS A 781 15.77 29.08 -46.40
C HIS A 781 14.44 28.67 -47.04
N SER A 782 14.36 28.65 -48.36
CA SER A 782 13.10 28.41 -49.09
C SER A 782 12.46 27.05 -48.81
N MET A 783 13.26 26.06 -48.39
CA MET A 783 12.83 24.70 -48.06
C MET A 783 12.68 24.44 -46.54
N LEU A 784 12.96 25.43 -45.68
CA LEU A 784 12.79 25.28 -44.23
C LEU A 784 11.29 25.38 -43.89
N VAL A 785 10.76 24.35 -43.23
CA VAL A 785 9.31 24.28 -42.89
C VAL A 785 9.03 24.16 -41.40
N GLY A 786 10.04 24.01 -40.55
CA GLY A 786 9.85 23.91 -39.11
C GLY A 786 11.14 23.73 -38.32
N TYR A 787 10.99 23.77 -36.99
CA TYR A 787 12.06 23.61 -36.02
C TYR A 787 11.75 22.42 -35.10
N ASP A 788 12.73 21.55 -34.87
CA ASP A 788 12.65 20.44 -33.91
C ASP A 788 13.24 20.87 -32.57
N LEU A 789 12.43 20.85 -31.51
CA LEU A 789 12.77 21.40 -30.20
C LEU A 789 12.82 20.27 -29.17
N ASN A 790 14.04 19.90 -28.73
CA ASN A 790 14.23 18.77 -27.82
C ASN A 790 14.90 19.14 -26.49
N SER A 791 16.16 18.75 -26.25
CA SER A 791 16.81 18.74 -24.93
C SER A 791 17.05 20.13 -24.32
N ALA A 792 17.25 21.17 -25.13
CA ALA A 792 17.45 22.53 -24.63
C ALA A 792 16.21 23.13 -23.93
N LEU A 793 15.05 22.49 -24.08
CA LEU A 793 13.79 22.87 -23.42
C LEU A 793 13.40 21.92 -22.29
N GLU A 794 14.32 21.09 -21.80
CA GLU A 794 14.07 20.13 -20.73
C GLU A 794 14.58 20.65 -19.37
N THR A 795 13.97 20.15 -18.29
CA THR A 795 14.53 20.23 -16.93
C THR A 795 15.42 19.02 -16.63
N SER A 796 15.05 17.86 -17.17
CA SER A 796 15.78 16.60 -17.13
C SER A 796 15.40 15.77 -18.37
N PRO A 797 16.22 14.79 -18.81
CA PRO A 797 15.93 13.99 -19.99
C PRO A 797 14.50 13.46 -20.02
N GLY A 798 13.74 13.81 -21.06
CA GLY A 798 12.34 13.38 -21.24
C GLY A 798 11.28 14.18 -20.46
N VAL A 799 11.69 15.20 -19.67
CA VAL A 799 10.77 16.09 -18.93
C VAL A 799 10.93 17.53 -19.45
N LYS A 800 9.91 18.02 -20.17
CA LYS A 800 9.90 19.36 -20.75
C LYS A 800 9.63 20.43 -19.68
N ASP A 801 10.38 21.52 -19.76
CA ASP A 801 10.13 22.73 -18.98
C ASP A 801 9.03 23.55 -19.67
N ALA A 802 7.83 23.55 -19.10
CA ALA A 802 6.66 24.23 -19.65
C ALA A 802 6.91 25.73 -19.89
N HIS A 803 7.71 26.38 -19.05
CA HIS A 803 8.02 27.80 -19.16
C HIS A 803 8.99 28.06 -20.31
N LYS A 804 10.05 27.26 -20.47
CA LYS A 804 10.96 27.36 -21.64
C LYS A 804 10.23 27.10 -22.96
N VAL A 805 9.35 26.09 -22.99
CA VAL A 805 8.54 25.76 -24.17
C VAL A 805 7.63 26.93 -24.56
N GLN A 806 6.90 27.49 -23.59
CA GLN A 806 6.04 28.65 -23.84
C GLN A 806 6.83 29.84 -24.40
N GLN A 807 7.99 30.15 -23.83
CA GLN A 807 8.83 31.26 -24.30
C GLN A 807 9.29 31.10 -25.75
N VAL A 808 9.73 29.90 -26.15
CA VAL A 808 10.17 29.67 -27.54
C VAL A 808 8.99 29.74 -28.50
N ILE A 809 7.85 29.14 -28.17
CA ILE A 809 6.63 29.19 -29.01
C ILE A 809 6.13 30.63 -29.17
N GLU A 810 6.17 31.45 -28.12
CA GLU A 810 5.82 32.87 -28.22
C GLU A 810 6.79 33.64 -29.12
N ARG A 811 8.08 33.31 -29.12
CA ARG A 811 9.08 33.93 -30.01
C ARG A 811 8.87 33.50 -31.47
N ILE A 812 8.60 32.22 -31.72
CA ILE A 812 8.22 31.72 -33.05
C ILE A 812 6.99 32.46 -33.57
N ARG A 813 5.92 32.56 -32.76
CA ARG A 813 4.68 33.27 -33.13
C ARG A 813 4.87 34.78 -33.35
N LYS A 814 5.85 35.41 -32.68
CA LYS A 814 6.22 36.82 -32.90
C LYS A 814 7.13 37.01 -34.11
N GLY A 815 7.86 35.96 -34.48
CA GLY A 815 8.73 35.87 -35.65
C GLY A 815 8.00 35.58 -36.95
N ASP A 816 6.72 35.14 -36.90
CA ASP A 816 5.78 35.15 -38.04
C ASP A 816 5.55 36.61 -38.51
N ARG A 817 6.48 37.10 -39.31
CA ARG A 817 6.38 38.29 -40.16
C ARG A 817 6.37 37.88 -41.63
#